data_AF-A0A2V9MML4-F1
#
_entry.id   AF-A0A2V9MML4-F1
#
_cell.length_a   1.000
_cell.length_b   1.000
_cell.length_c   1.000
_cell.angle_alpha   90.00
_cell.angle_beta   90.00
_cell.angle_gamma   90.00
#
_symmetry.space_group_name_H-M   'P 1'
#
loop_
_entity.id
_entity.type
_entity.pdbx_description
1 polymer ?
#
loop_
_entity_poly.entity_id
_entity_poly.type
_entity_poly.pdbx_seq_one_letter_code
_entity_poly.pdbx_strand_id
1 'polypeptide(L)'
;MRKVDKLILGAVYPPVILSGVVLTFVVFMRELGRLSELLITRNASPEVIGMLAGAILPAILIFSLPMSYLIGTLIGLSGLSGENQITALRACGVPLRRILLPVLALGGCVLAVTAVLSVFILPSSNDVLHTLKDNISLRQVTSQVQPRVFNEEFSNVVFYLDDIALDRQRWSRVFLADNSNPKSPRVILARDGAWVTNQQAFRLQFHLEDGTIYEANPDDPGKDNVSLFAATDIPVDLNHGGPPHPAESGYGRPKRPIEQTTLELWRGRPDVPAAQRGEQLIELHKRLSIPFSVVGFSLLGLTLGINTTKGGRASGFVLSFILVLVFYNLFFGGVRLASVGKVSPWLGAWGANLILSALGLVSLATAERSHWLSYWMSSWAWKKKLEPLSRQFHLDQATRAGIQRLDNVIDTSTRGFARFRFPKILDIYVSRGFLTYFLWALLVCSCLFVVLTLFDLLDDIIRNRIPAGYVIGYFVFLMPQILLLVIPMSILLAVLINFGVLEKSSEITALKAGGWSLYRISTPVFLIAALLCLGVYLMQDYVLPYSNIRQDNLRNIIKGRPAQTYMRPQRKWIFGESNRIFNYDYFDPGQQMFVGLNVFEVDLGAHRILRRIHAARARIRDGPKWTLEDGWVRDFRNPAIGFSRIVKNDFNFPEKASYFQKEIFEPRESSKLTYLELKDYINYLQKSGYNATELQVELYKKISFPVSCVVMSLLGVPFSFSMGRKGAFFGITASIVIAMAYWGVFNAFEQLGAYGILVPTLAAWAPNILFGAAGLTLFLTVRT
;
A
#
# COMPACT_ATOMS: atom_id res chain seq x y z
N MET A 1 -42.89 8.57 16.92
CA MET A 1 -42.10 7.31 17.09
C MET A 1 -42.50 6.65 18.39
N ARG A 2 -42.91 5.37 18.36
CA ARG A 2 -43.21 4.62 19.59
C ARG A 2 -41.89 4.38 20.35
N LYS A 3 -41.91 4.23 21.69
CA LYS A 3 -40.69 4.09 22.53
C LYS A 3 -39.72 3.00 22.03
N VAL A 4 -40.25 1.92 21.44
CA VAL A 4 -39.49 0.81 20.84
C VAL A 4 -38.66 1.26 19.63
N ASP A 5 -39.23 2.09 18.75
CA ASP A 5 -38.54 2.59 17.55
C ASP A 5 -37.36 3.47 17.98
N LYS A 6 -37.56 4.33 18.99
CA LYS A 6 -36.52 5.20 19.55
C LYS A 6 -35.40 4.39 20.21
N LEU A 7 -35.73 3.27 20.87
CA LEU A 7 -34.75 2.37 21.47
C LEU A 7 -33.89 1.68 20.40
N ILE A 8 -34.50 1.13 19.35
CA ILE A 8 -33.77 0.46 18.26
C ILE A 8 -32.90 1.47 17.49
N LEU A 9 -33.47 2.61 17.10
CA LEU A 9 -32.72 3.67 16.41
C LEU A 9 -31.59 4.23 17.28
N GLY A 10 -31.84 4.42 18.58
CA GLY A 10 -30.82 4.88 19.53
C GLY A 10 -29.66 3.89 19.69
N ALA A 11 -29.90 2.59 19.49
CA ALA A 11 -28.86 1.56 19.51
C ALA A 11 -28.09 1.45 18.18
N VAL A 12 -28.76 1.68 17.05
CA VAL A 12 -28.20 1.47 15.70
C VAL A 12 -27.51 2.72 15.15
N TYR A 13 -28.11 3.90 15.27
CA TYR A 13 -27.59 5.11 14.60
C TYR A 13 -26.17 5.51 15.04
N PRO A 14 -25.78 5.47 16.34
CA PRO A 14 -24.46 5.95 16.73
C PRO A 14 -23.33 5.07 16.17
N PRO A 15 -23.40 3.73 16.24
CA PRO A 15 -22.47 2.85 15.53
C PRO A 15 -22.42 3.09 14.01
N VAL A 16 -23.55 3.37 13.35
CA VAL A 16 -23.56 3.63 11.90
C VAL A 16 -22.76 4.88 11.55
N ILE A 17 -22.97 6.00 12.26
CA ILE A 17 -22.23 7.24 12.02
C ILE A 17 -20.74 7.03 12.33
N LEU A 18 -20.44 6.44 13.48
CA LEU A 18 -19.07 6.22 13.92
C LEU A 18 -18.28 5.35 12.94
N SER A 19 -18.85 4.20 12.55
CA SER A 19 -18.23 3.34 11.53
C SER A 19 -18.13 4.03 10.16
N GLY A 20 -19.06 4.92 9.81
CA GLY A 20 -19.03 5.69 8.57
C GLY A 20 -17.87 6.68 8.52
N VAL A 21 -17.67 7.45 9.60
CA VAL A 21 -16.53 8.38 9.73
C VAL A 21 -15.21 7.61 9.68
N VAL A 22 -15.12 6.53 10.44
CA VAL A 22 -13.94 5.65 10.52
C VAL A 22 -13.59 5.08 9.14
N LEU A 23 -14.52 4.39 8.47
CA LEU A 23 -14.26 3.81 7.15
C LEU A 23 -13.91 4.87 6.11
N THR A 24 -14.62 6.00 6.09
CA THR A 24 -14.35 7.10 5.16
C THR A 24 -12.94 7.64 5.37
N PHE A 25 -12.53 7.83 6.62
CA PHE A 25 -11.19 8.31 6.94
C PHE A 25 -10.10 7.32 6.53
N VAL A 26 -10.24 5.99 6.77
CA VAL A 26 -9.23 5.00 6.36
C VAL A 26 -9.01 5.01 4.86
N VAL A 27 -10.10 4.98 4.09
CA VAL A 27 -10.00 4.93 2.63
C VAL A 27 -9.49 6.27 2.10
N PHE A 28 -9.91 7.38 2.70
CA PHE A 28 -9.45 8.72 2.31
C PHE A 28 -7.96 8.91 2.54
N MET A 29 -7.44 8.48 3.69
CA MET A 29 -6.00 8.54 3.99
C MET A 29 -5.16 7.70 3.02
N ARG A 30 -5.65 6.53 2.59
CA ARG A 30 -4.97 5.70 1.58
C ARG A 30 -4.82 6.46 0.25
N GLU A 31 -5.85 7.18 -0.17
CA GLU A 31 -5.81 8.00 -1.40
C GLU A 31 -5.00 9.29 -1.22
N LEU A 32 -5.02 9.89 -0.03
CA LEU A 32 -4.28 11.11 0.28
C LEU A 32 -2.77 10.90 0.15
N GLY A 33 -2.23 9.76 0.59
CA GLY A 33 -0.81 9.44 0.40
C GLY A 33 -0.39 9.33 -1.08
N ARG A 34 -1.30 8.91 -1.96
CA ARG A 34 -1.06 8.90 -3.41
C ARG A 34 -1.12 10.30 -4.01
N LEU A 35 -1.95 11.17 -3.45
CA LEU A 35 -2.08 12.56 -3.88
C LEU A 35 -1.04 13.48 -3.27
N SER A 36 -0.46 13.18 -2.11
CA SER A 36 0.53 14.06 -1.46
C SER A 36 1.75 14.27 -2.34
N GLU A 37 2.10 13.27 -3.15
CA GLU A 37 3.13 13.39 -4.19
C GLU A 37 2.76 14.47 -5.22
N LEU A 38 1.47 14.64 -5.56
CA LEU A 38 0.96 15.66 -6.49
C LEU A 38 0.69 17.01 -5.82
N LEU A 39 0.34 16.99 -4.53
CA LEU A 39 -0.09 18.17 -3.76
C LEU A 39 1.10 19.00 -3.25
N ILE A 40 2.26 18.37 -3.03
CA ILE A 40 3.43 19.03 -2.45
C ILE A 40 4.54 19.27 -3.50
N THR A 41 4.60 18.50 -4.59
CA THR A 41 5.56 18.75 -5.70
C THR A 41 5.28 20.03 -6.47
N ARG A 42 4.09 20.62 -6.36
CA ARG A 42 3.73 21.87 -7.05
C ARG A 42 3.07 22.76 -6.00
N ASN A 43 3.27 24.07 -6.08
CA ASN A 43 2.48 25.10 -5.37
C ASN A 43 0.98 25.02 -5.75
N ALA A 44 0.33 23.87 -5.56
CA ALA A 44 -1.08 23.67 -5.79
C ALA A 44 -1.79 24.61 -4.82
N SER A 45 -2.59 25.53 -5.35
CA SER A 45 -3.36 26.41 -4.49
C SER A 45 -4.22 25.54 -3.55
N PRO A 46 -4.37 25.92 -2.26
CA PRO A 46 -5.18 25.16 -1.31
C PRO A 46 -6.60 24.84 -1.82
N GLU A 47 -7.10 25.66 -2.74
CA GLU A 47 -8.34 25.45 -3.49
C GLU A 47 -8.33 24.17 -4.35
N VAL A 48 -7.27 23.94 -5.14
CA VAL A 48 -7.14 22.72 -5.96
C VAL A 48 -7.03 21.48 -5.08
N ILE A 49 -6.34 21.60 -3.94
CA ILE A 49 -6.25 20.53 -2.93
C ILE A 49 -7.63 20.19 -2.38
N GLY A 50 -8.40 21.21 -1.98
CA GLY A 50 -9.76 21.06 -1.49
C GLY A 50 -10.68 20.44 -2.54
N MET A 51 -10.54 20.82 -3.81
CA MET A 51 -11.32 20.27 -4.92
C MET A 51 -10.96 18.82 -5.22
N LEU A 52 -9.67 18.43 -5.22
CA LEU A 52 -9.22 17.04 -5.36
C LEU A 52 -9.75 16.15 -4.22
N ALA A 53 -9.61 16.61 -2.98
CA ALA A 53 -10.13 15.91 -1.80
C ALA A 53 -11.66 15.74 -1.90
N GLY A 54 -12.36 16.82 -2.26
CA GLY A 54 -13.81 16.83 -2.47
C GLY A 54 -14.28 15.94 -3.62
N ALA A 55 -13.49 15.77 -4.67
CA ALA A 55 -13.81 14.89 -5.80
C ALA A 55 -13.62 13.40 -5.46
N ILE A 56 -12.75 13.06 -4.52
CA ILE A 56 -12.52 11.66 -4.13
C ILE A 56 -13.54 11.19 -3.07
N LEU A 57 -14.01 12.11 -2.23
CA LEU A 57 -14.92 11.79 -1.12
C LEU A 57 -16.18 11.01 -1.55
N PRO A 58 -16.88 11.35 -2.65
CA PRO A 58 -18.08 10.62 -3.07
C PRO A 58 -17.79 9.17 -3.47
N ALA A 59 -16.66 8.93 -4.14
CA ALA A 59 -16.24 7.57 -4.52
C ALA A 59 -16.01 6.69 -3.29
N ILE A 60 -15.51 7.28 -2.19
CA ILE A 60 -15.32 6.59 -0.92
C ILE A 60 -16.66 6.35 -0.21
N LEU A 61 -17.49 7.39 -0.10
CA LEU A 61 -18.75 7.35 0.65
C LEU A 61 -19.74 6.32 0.09
N ILE A 62 -19.74 6.10 -1.23
CA ILE A 62 -20.61 5.11 -1.89
C ILE A 62 -20.40 3.68 -1.35
N PHE A 63 -19.16 3.36 -0.94
CA PHE A 63 -18.85 2.08 -0.32
C PHE A 63 -18.93 2.16 1.20
N SER A 64 -18.45 3.24 1.81
CA SER A 64 -18.40 3.41 3.28
C SER A 64 -19.78 3.47 3.92
N LEU A 65 -20.79 4.05 3.28
CA LEU A 65 -22.13 4.21 3.85
C LEU A 65 -22.91 2.88 3.98
N PRO A 66 -23.03 2.03 2.95
CA PRO A 66 -23.64 0.71 3.11
C PRO A 66 -22.89 -0.18 4.11
N MET A 67 -21.55 -0.12 4.12
CA MET A 67 -20.73 -0.83 5.10
C MET A 67 -21.02 -0.38 6.53
N SER A 68 -20.99 0.93 6.77
CA SER A 68 -21.23 1.47 8.11
C SER A 68 -22.64 1.18 8.60
N TYR A 69 -23.61 1.16 7.70
CA TYR A 69 -24.97 0.75 8.00
C TYR A 69 -25.05 -0.72 8.47
N LEU A 70 -24.42 -1.66 7.75
CA LEU A 70 -24.39 -3.06 8.17
C LEU A 70 -23.68 -3.25 9.51
N ILE A 71 -22.52 -2.60 9.67
CA ILE A 71 -21.73 -2.63 10.90
C ILE A 71 -22.57 -2.10 12.07
N GLY A 72 -23.19 -0.94 11.90
CA GLY A 72 -23.95 -0.32 12.98
C GLY A 72 -25.27 -1.03 13.31
N THR A 73 -25.96 -1.61 12.33
CA THR A 73 -27.15 -2.45 12.57
C THR A 73 -26.80 -3.71 13.35
N LEU A 74 -25.76 -4.44 12.94
CA LEU A 74 -25.33 -5.65 13.65
C LEU A 74 -24.84 -5.35 15.06
N ILE A 75 -24.08 -4.28 15.25
CA ILE A 75 -23.57 -3.90 16.57
C ILE A 75 -24.69 -3.44 17.49
N GLY A 76 -25.58 -2.58 17.00
CA GLY A 76 -26.73 -2.10 17.77
C GLY A 76 -27.62 -3.25 18.22
N LEU A 77 -27.99 -4.13 17.28
CA LEU A 77 -28.89 -5.25 17.57
C LEU A 77 -28.21 -6.37 18.38
N SER A 78 -26.95 -6.70 18.11
CA SER A 78 -26.18 -7.66 18.91
C SER A 78 -25.92 -7.14 20.33
N GLY A 79 -25.85 -5.81 20.49
CA GLY A 79 -25.84 -5.17 21.80
C GLY A 79 -27.14 -5.37 22.56
N LEU A 80 -28.26 -4.99 21.95
CA LEU A 80 -29.60 -5.17 22.53
C LEU A 80 -29.91 -6.66 22.82
N SER A 81 -29.44 -7.57 21.96
CA SER A 81 -29.58 -9.01 22.17
C SER A 81 -28.72 -9.52 23.32
N GLY A 82 -27.46 -9.06 23.42
CA GLY A 82 -26.55 -9.46 24.51
C GLY A 82 -26.98 -8.93 25.88
N GLU A 83 -27.72 -7.82 25.90
CA GLU A 83 -28.36 -7.27 27.11
C GLU A 83 -29.75 -7.87 27.37
N ASN A 84 -30.16 -8.91 26.64
CA ASN A 84 -31.47 -9.57 26.71
C ASN A 84 -32.69 -8.66 26.47
N GLN A 85 -32.50 -7.44 25.97
CA GLN A 85 -33.59 -6.50 25.70
C GLN A 85 -34.47 -6.98 24.55
N ILE A 86 -33.89 -7.60 23.53
CA ILE A 86 -34.65 -8.18 22.40
C ILE A 86 -35.47 -9.37 22.87
N THR A 87 -34.93 -10.20 23.75
CA THR A 87 -35.65 -11.32 24.38
C THR A 87 -36.85 -10.81 25.19
N ALA A 88 -36.66 -9.73 25.97
CA ALA A 88 -37.75 -9.10 26.72
C ALA A 88 -38.83 -8.52 25.80
N LEU A 89 -38.47 -7.82 24.72
CA LEU A 89 -39.41 -7.31 23.72
C LEU A 89 -40.24 -8.43 23.09
N ARG A 90 -39.60 -9.57 22.77
CA ARG A 90 -40.28 -10.74 22.22
C ARG A 90 -41.23 -11.38 23.24
N ALA A 91 -40.85 -11.43 24.52
CA ALA A 91 -41.72 -11.91 25.59
C ALA A 91 -42.97 -11.03 25.76
N CYS A 92 -42.87 -9.72 25.49
CA CYS A 92 -44.01 -8.80 25.45
C CYS A 92 -44.84 -8.88 24.15
N GLY A 93 -44.61 -9.88 23.29
CA GLY A 93 -45.36 -10.09 22.05
C GLY A 93 -44.98 -9.14 20.91
N VAL A 94 -43.82 -8.46 20.97
CA VAL A 94 -43.35 -7.61 19.86
C VAL A 94 -42.78 -8.50 18.74
N PRO A 95 -43.37 -8.50 17.53
CA PRO A 95 -42.89 -9.31 16.43
C PRO A 95 -41.59 -8.75 15.82
N LEU A 96 -40.79 -9.62 15.22
CA LEU A 96 -39.50 -9.27 14.59
C LEU A 96 -39.67 -8.22 13.48
N ARG A 97 -40.78 -8.29 12.74
CA ARG A 97 -41.15 -7.33 11.68
C ARG A 97 -41.29 -5.90 12.19
N ARG A 98 -41.67 -5.72 13.45
CA ARG A 98 -41.77 -4.41 14.08
C ARG A 98 -40.40 -3.83 14.46
N ILE A 99 -39.42 -4.70 14.70
CA ILE A 99 -38.01 -4.30 14.87
C ILE A 99 -37.37 -3.99 13.51
N LEU A 100 -37.79 -4.69 12.44
CA LEU A 100 -37.32 -4.46 11.08
C LEU A 100 -37.70 -3.08 10.53
N LEU A 101 -38.88 -2.57 10.85
CA LEU A 101 -39.39 -1.31 10.30
C LEU A 101 -38.47 -0.08 10.58
N PRO A 102 -38.03 0.20 11.82
CA PRO A 102 -37.10 1.31 12.08
C PRO A 102 -35.72 1.07 11.46
N VAL A 103 -35.27 -0.19 11.37
CA VAL A 103 -34.00 -0.55 10.72
C VAL A 103 -34.09 -0.26 9.21
N LEU A 104 -35.16 -0.68 8.54
CA LEU A 104 -35.42 -0.37 7.13
C LEU A 104 -35.63 1.12 6.88
N ALA A 105 -36.25 1.86 7.80
CA ALA A 105 -36.41 3.31 7.66
C ALA A 105 -35.04 4.01 7.66
N LEU A 106 -34.16 3.66 8.60
CA LEU A 106 -32.78 4.17 8.63
C LEU A 106 -32.00 3.71 7.38
N GLY A 107 -32.20 2.46 6.94
CA GLY A 107 -31.63 1.93 5.71
C GLY A 107 -32.10 2.68 4.46
N GLY A 108 -33.38 3.05 4.39
CA GLY A 108 -33.94 3.86 3.30
C GLY A 108 -33.28 5.23 3.20
N CYS A 109 -32.98 5.88 4.33
CA CYS A 109 -32.21 7.12 4.35
C CYS A 109 -30.79 6.91 3.81
N VAL A 110 -30.08 5.87 4.27
CA VAL A 110 -28.71 5.56 3.79
C VAL A 110 -28.71 5.21 2.30
N LEU A 111 -29.70 4.44 1.84
CA LEU A 111 -29.88 4.11 0.43
C LEU A 111 -30.11 5.36 -0.41
N ALA A 112 -30.99 6.27 0.02
CA ALA A 112 -31.26 7.51 -0.70
C ALA A 112 -30.00 8.38 -0.84
N VAL A 113 -29.25 8.55 0.26
CA VAL A 113 -27.99 9.30 0.23
C VAL A 113 -26.96 8.63 -0.69
N THR A 114 -26.82 7.31 -0.60
CA THR A 114 -25.89 6.54 -1.44
C THR A 114 -26.28 6.60 -2.92
N ALA A 115 -27.58 6.57 -3.24
CA ALA A 115 -28.10 6.69 -4.59
C ALA A 115 -27.84 8.09 -5.18
N VAL A 116 -28.06 9.15 -4.40
CA VAL A 116 -27.75 10.53 -4.82
C VAL A 116 -26.25 10.67 -5.12
N LEU A 117 -25.40 10.15 -4.22
CA LEU A 117 -23.95 10.15 -4.41
C LEU A 117 -23.56 9.38 -5.68
N SER A 118 -24.13 8.19 -5.89
CA SER A 118 -23.73 7.33 -7.01
C SER A 118 -24.26 7.76 -8.37
N VAL A 119 -25.47 8.33 -8.45
CA VAL A 119 -26.13 8.66 -9.72
C VAL A 119 -25.76 10.05 -10.22
N PHE A 120 -25.63 11.02 -9.31
CA PHE A 120 -25.46 12.43 -9.66
C PHE A 120 -24.06 12.97 -9.36
N ILE A 121 -23.54 12.69 -8.15
CA ILE A 121 -22.30 13.31 -7.68
C ILE A 121 -21.09 12.59 -8.28
N LEU A 122 -21.07 11.25 -8.26
CA LEU A 122 -19.95 10.43 -8.73
C LEU A 122 -19.50 10.74 -10.16
N PRO A 123 -20.39 10.87 -11.17
CA PRO A 123 -19.96 11.17 -12.53
C PRO A 123 -19.26 12.53 -12.62
N SER A 124 -19.85 13.56 -11.99
CA SER A 124 -19.25 14.90 -11.95
C SER A 124 -17.91 14.90 -11.24
N SER A 125 -17.80 14.19 -10.12
CA SER A 125 -16.55 14.07 -9.36
C SER A 125 -15.47 13.32 -10.14
N ASN A 126 -15.83 12.28 -10.88
CA ASN A 126 -14.89 11.55 -11.72
C ASN A 126 -14.42 12.37 -12.93
N ASP A 127 -15.30 13.17 -13.53
CA ASP A 127 -14.96 14.09 -14.62
C ASP A 127 -13.96 15.16 -14.14
N VAL A 128 -14.21 15.75 -12.97
CA VAL A 128 -13.29 16.68 -12.29
C VAL A 128 -11.97 15.97 -11.94
N LEU A 129 -12.02 14.79 -11.35
CA LEU A 129 -10.82 14.03 -10.97
C LEU A 129 -9.98 13.68 -12.20
N HIS A 130 -10.62 13.33 -13.32
CA HIS A 130 -9.92 12.96 -14.55
C HIS A 130 -9.33 14.19 -15.25
N THR A 131 -10.05 15.31 -15.34
CA THR A 131 -9.52 16.56 -15.90
C THR A 131 -8.36 17.11 -15.07
N LEU A 132 -8.47 17.06 -13.73
CA LEU A 132 -7.36 17.37 -12.84
C LEU A 132 -6.20 16.39 -13.03
N LYS A 133 -6.46 15.08 -13.08
CA LYS A 133 -5.42 14.07 -13.37
C LYS A 133 -4.79 14.25 -14.74
N ASP A 134 -5.51 14.65 -15.77
CA ASP A 134 -4.97 14.89 -17.11
C ASP A 134 -4.04 16.11 -17.12
N ASN A 135 -4.47 17.19 -16.47
CA ASN A 135 -3.64 18.38 -16.26
C ASN A 135 -2.41 18.11 -15.37
N ILE A 136 -2.49 17.10 -14.51
CA ILE A 136 -1.43 16.69 -13.58
C ILE A 136 -0.55 15.55 -14.13
N SER A 137 -1.06 14.66 -15.01
CA SER A 137 -0.39 13.40 -15.40
C SER A 137 0.73 13.63 -16.42
N LEU A 138 0.59 14.60 -17.32
CA LEU A 138 1.72 15.10 -18.13
C LEU A 138 2.86 15.68 -17.25
N ARG A 139 2.52 16.10 -16.01
CA ARG A 139 3.44 16.63 -14.99
C ARG A 139 3.79 15.59 -13.90
N GLN A 140 3.26 14.38 -13.95
CA GLN A 140 3.53 13.30 -13.00
C GLN A 140 4.65 12.39 -13.50
N VAL A 141 4.76 12.24 -14.83
CA VAL A 141 5.93 11.65 -15.48
C VAL A 141 7.22 12.37 -15.06
N THR A 142 7.13 13.69 -14.83
CA THR A 142 8.26 14.50 -14.38
C THR A 142 8.64 14.27 -12.91
N SER A 143 7.71 13.79 -12.06
CA SER A 143 7.94 13.63 -10.61
C SER A 143 8.59 12.30 -10.24
N GLN A 144 8.42 11.28 -11.09
CA GLN A 144 8.99 9.93 -10.90
C GLN A 144 10.46 9.84 -11.33
N VAL A 145 10.95 10.85 -12.05
CA VAL A 145 12.34 10.95 -12.44
C VAL A 145 13.21 11.16 -11.21
N GLN A 146 14.04 10.16 -10.93
CA GLN A 146 15.01 10.24 -9.84
C GLN A 146 16.32 10.82 -10.38
N PRO A 147 16.94 11.78 -9.66
CA PRO A 147 18.28 12.22 -10.00
C PRO A 147 19.26 11.07 -9.79
N ARG A 148 20.33 11.03 -10.59
CA ARG A 148 21.50 10.16 -10.45
C ARG A 148 21.24 8.67 -10.67
N VAL A 149 20.16 8.36 -11.37
CA VAL A 149 19.83 7.02 -11.82
C VAL A 149 19.56 7.08 -13.32
N PHE A 150 19.92 6.03 -14.05
CA PHE A 150 19.51 5.90 -15.44
C PHE A 150 18.00 5.60 -15.47
N ASN A 151 17.23 6.58 -15.88
CA ASN A 151 15.79 6.47 -15.98
C ASN A 151 15.45 5.80 -17.32
N GLU A 152 15.07 4.52 -17.25
CA GLU A 152 14.72 3.67 -18.41
C GLU A 152 13.20 3.50 -18.61
N GLU A 153 12.39 4.36 -17.98
CA GLU A 153 10.92 4.23 -18.01
C GLU A 153 10.31 4.58 -19.37
N PHE A 154 11.05 5.30 -20.23
CA PHE A 154 10.61 5.67 -21.56
C PHE A 154 11.09 4.66 -22.61
N SER A 155 10.19 4.27 -23.52
CA SER A 155 10.56 3.44 -24.65
C SER A 155 11.56 4.17 -25.55
N ASN A 156 12.74 3.57 -25.74
CA ASN A 156 13.82 4.00 -26.63
C ASN A 156 14.67 5.20 -26.17
N VAL A 157 14.38 5.82 -25.02
CA VAL A 157 15.20 6.90 -24.47
C VAL A 157 15.62 6.54 -23.05
N VAL A 158 16.93 6.59 -22.79
CA VAL A 158 17.51 6.46 -21.45
C VAL A 158 18.14 7.79 -21.09
N PHE A 159 17.87 8.31 -19.90
CA PHE A 159 18.46 9.57 -19.48
C PHE A 159 18.92 9.53 -18.03
N TYR A 160 19.98 10.27 -17.76
CA TYR A 160 20.60 10.44 -16.46
C TYR A 160 20.64 11.94 -16.17
N LEU A 161 20.18 12.32 -14.98
CA LEU A 161 20.16 13.70 -14.52
C LEU A 161 21.07 13.81 -13.31
N ASP A 162 22.00 14.76 -13.32
CA ASP A 162 22.96 14.88 -12.23
C ASP A 162 22.37 15.56 -10.98
N ASP A 163 21.61 16.63 -11.21
CA ASP A 163 20.86 17.30 -10.17
C ASP A 163 19.51 17.78 -10.70
N ILE A 164 18.54 17.84 -9.80
CA ILE A 164 17.19 18.29 -10.08
C ILE A 164 16.91 19.42 -9.09
N ALA A 165 16.51 20.58 -9.61
CA ALA A 165 16.14 21.70 -8.77
C ALA A 165 14.97 21.34 -7.84
N LEU A 166 14.82 22.06 -6.72
CA LEU A 166 13.76 21.83 -5.73
C LEU A 166 12.34 21.85 -6.34
N ASP A 167 12.16 22.53 -7.47
CA ASP A 167 10.90 22.60 -8.22
C ASP A 167 10.61 21.37 -9.12
N ARG A 168 11.56 20.41 -9.20
CA ARG A 168 11.57 19.22 -10.08
C ARG A 168 11.30 19.52 -11.57
N GLN A 169 11.48 20.76 -12.01
CA GLN A 169 11.21 21.19 -13.38
C GLN A 169 12.45 21.54 -14.16
N ARG A 170 13.50 22.02 -13.47
CA ARG A 170 14.81 22.25 -14.05
C ARG A 170 15.80 21.18 -13.62
N TRP A 171 16.62 20.78 -14.55
CA TRP A 171 17.68 19.82 -14.37
C TRP A 171 19.00 20.43 -14.77
N SER A 172 20.06 19.95 -14.16
CA SER A 172 21.41 20.32 -14.52
C SER A 172 22.22 19.09 -14.86
N ARG A 173 23.09 19.24 -15.86
CA ARG A 173 23.99 18.24 -16.42
C ARG A 173 23.25 16.98 -16.84
N VAL A 174 22.54 17.11 -17.95
CA VAL A 174 21.70 16.06 -18.53
C VAL A 174 22.54 15.18 -19.45
N PHE A 175 22.43 13.87 -19.28
CA PHE A 175 22.90 12.86 -20.24
C PHE A 175 21.68 12.11 -20.77
N LEU A 176 21.52 12.03 -22.08
CA LEU A 176 20.39 11.38 -22.72
C LEU A 176 20.89 10.52 -23.88
N ALA A 177 20.53 9.24 -23.86
CA ALA A 177 20.76 8.29 -24.94
C ALA A 177 19.43 8.01 -25.64
N ASP A 178 19.30 8.52 -26.85
CA ASP A 178 18.15 8.31 -27.72
C ASP A 178 18.46 7.19 -28.73
N ASN A 179 17.68 6.12 -28.64
CA ASN A 179 17.75 4.96 -29.50
C ASN A 179 16.44 4.74 -30.26
N SER A 180 15.66 5.80 -30.47
CA SER A 180 14.41 5.75 -31.26
C SER A 180 14.65 5.30 -32.69
N ASN A 181 15.82 5.61 -33.26
CA ASN A 181 16.30 5.03 -34.51
C ASN A 181 17.51 4.12 -34.26
N PRO A 182 17.35 2.78 -34.31
CA PRO A 182 18.45 1.84 -34.09
C PRO A 182 19.62 1.98 -35.09
N LYS A 183 19.37 2.59 -36.26
CA LYS A 183 20.38 2.83 -37.30
C LYS A 183 21.20 4.11 -37.08
N SER A 184 20.86 4.94 -36.10
CA SER A 184 21.62 6.16 -35.82
C SER A 184 21.40 6.55 -34.36
N PRO A 185 21.92 5.76 -33.40
CA PRO A 185 21.73 6.06 -31.98
C PRO A 185 22.43 7.38 -31.64
N ARG A 186 21.77 8.18 -30.81
CA ARG A 186 22.23 9.52 -30.44
C ARG A 186 22.53 9.56 -28.95
N VAL A 187 23.64 10.19 -28.59
CA VAL A 187 23.98 10.52 -27.21
C VAL A 187 24.03 12.05 -27.10
N ILE A 188 23.31 12.59 -26.14
CA ILE A 188 23.06 14.01 -25.98
C ILE A 188 23.51 14.40 -24.58
N LEU A 189 24.38 15.40 -24.50
CA LEU A 189 24.78 16.01 -23.24
C LEU A 189 24.33 17.47 -23.26
N ALA A 190 23.72 17.93 -22.17
CA ALA A 190 23.25 19.31 -22.07
C ALA A 190 23.54 19.90 -20.69
N ARG A 191 23.71 21.22 -20.62
CA ARG A 191 23.91 21.92 -19.35
C ARG A 191 22.67 21.93 -18.52
N ASP A 192 21.59 22.42 -19.11
CA ASP A 192 20.33 22.55 -18.44
C ASP A 192 19.28 21.82 -19.26
N GLY A 193 18.27 21.31 -18.58
CA GLY A 193 17.11 20.78 -19.25
C GLY A 193 15.86 21.06 -18.44
N ALA A 194 14.75 21.16 -19.14
CA ALA A 194 13.46 21.37 -18.55
C ALA A 194 12.41 20.52 -19.26
N TRP A 195 11.37 20.19 -18.52
CA TRP A 195 10.16 19.64 -19.12
C TRP A 195 9.36 20.75 -19.77
N VAL A 196 9.21 20.69 -21.09
CA VAL A 196 8.23 21.50 -21.79
C VAL A 196 7.03 20.63 -22.10
N THR A 197 5.88 21.08 -21.59
CA THR A 197 4.60 20.42 -21.86
C THR A 197 3.85 21.26 -22.87
N ASN A 198 3.63 20.71 -24.07
CA ASN A 198 2.71 21.35 -25.00
C ASN A 198 1.28 20.95 -24.62
N GLN A 199 0.59 21.85 -23.93
CA GLN A 199 -0.77 21.63 -23.43
C GLN A 199 -1.79 21.36 -24.55
N GLN A 200 -1.55 21.86 -25.76
CA GLN A 200 -2.44 21.64 -26.90
C GLN A 200 -2.20 20.31 -27.60
N ALA A 201 -0.96 19.80 -27.61
CA ALA A 201 -0.59 18.57 -28.32
C ALA A 201 -0.50 17.33 -27.42
N PHE A 202 -0.60 17.46 -26.08
CA PHE A 202 -0.39 16.36 -25.13
C PHE A 202 0.98 15.66 -25.27
N ARG A 203 1.97 16.36 -25.83
CA ARG A 203 3.34 15.87 -26.01
C ARG A 203 4.23 16.43 -24.92
N LEU A 204 4.98 15.53 -24.27
CA LEU A 204 6.05 15.90 -23.36
C LEU A 204 7.34 16.02 -24.18
N GLN A 205 8.06 17.11 -24.01
CA GLN A 205 9.33 17.34 -24.70
C GLN A 205 10.42 17.61 -23.66
N PHE A 206 11.58 16.99 -23.86
CA PHE A 206 12.81 17.40 -23.19
C PHE A 206 13.31 18.65 -23.88
N HIS A 207 13.14 19.80 -23.23
CA HIS A 207 13.83 21.01 -23.66
C HIS A 207 15.23 20.99 -23.06
N LEU A 208 16.25 20.99 -23.91
CA LEU A 208 17.64 20.96 -23.49
C LEU A 208 18.31 22.23 -23.97
N GLU A 209 19.09 22.86 -23.09
CA GLU A 209 19.83 24.09 -23.35
C GLU A 209 21.35 23.83 -23.26
N ASP A 210 22.09 24.50 -24.14
CA ASP A 210 23.55 24.48 -24.24
C ASP A 210 24.16 23.07 -24.17
N GLY A 211 24.09 22.35 -25.28
CA GLY A 211 24.52 20.95 -25.33
C GLY A 211 25.13 20.50 -26.64
N THR A 212 25.49 19.21 -26.65
CA THR A 212 26.17 18.54 -27.75
C THR A 212 25.48 17.22 -28.05
N ILE A 213 25.15 17.00 -29.33
CA ILE A 213 24.57 15.76 -29.86
C ILE A 213 25.68 14.99 -30.56
N TYR A 214 25.85 13.72 -30.19
CA TYR A 214 26.72 12.75 -30.81
C TYR A 214 25.85 11.71 -31.51
N GLU A 215 25.83 11.74 -32.83
CA GLU A 215 25.07 10.79 -33.66
C GLU A 215 26.04 9.75 -34.23
N ALA A 216 25.84 8.49 -33.84
CA ALA A 216 26.71 7.41 -34.27
C ALA A 216 26.38 6.99 -35.70
N ASN A 217 27.41 6.85 -36.53
CA ASN A 217 27.27 6.32 -37.88
C ASN A 217 27.57 4.80 -37.89
N PRO A 218 26.60 3.92 -38.22
CA PRO A 218 26.83 2.47 -38.21
C PRO A 218 27.86 2.00 -39.25
N ASP A 219 27.93 2.69 -40.39
CA ASP A 219 28.74 2.25 -41.54
C ASP A 219 30.20 2.69 -41.38
N ASP A 220 30.45 3.80 -40.68
CA ASP A 220 31.79 4.34 -40.43
C ASP A 220 31.87 5.00 -39.04
N PRO A 221 32.26 4.23 -37.99
CA PRO A 221 32.43 4.76 -36.64
C PRO A 221 33.47 5.90 -36.51
N GLY A 222 34.31 6.11 -37.53
CA GLY A 222 35.25 7.24 -37.57
C GLY A 222 34.58 8.58 -37.89
N LYS A 223 33.36 8.55 -38.44
CA LYS A 223 32.57 9.70 -38.90
C LYS A 223 31.32 9.96 -38.05
N ASP A 224 31.39 9.67 -36.76
CA ASP A 224 30.37 10.11 -35.79
C ASP A 224 30.14 11.62 -35.97
N ASN A 225 28.88 12.01 -36.14
CA ASN A 225 28.50 13.40 -36.34
C ASN A 225 28.35 14.08 -34.97
N VAL A 226 29.03 15.21 -34.78
CA VAL A 226 28.98 15.98 -33.53
C VAL A 226 28.38 17.34 -33.84
N SER A 227 27.23 17.63 -33.23
CA SER A 227 26.49 18.87 -33.43
C SER A 227 26.33 19.61 -32.10
N LEU A 228 26.70 20.88 -32.06
CA LEU A 228 26.46 21.77 -30.92
C LEU A 228 25.09 22.44 -31.10
N PHE A 229 24.33 22.58 -30.01
CA PHE A 229 23.06 23.28 -30.02
C PHE A 229 22.96 24.25 -28.84
N ALA A 230 22.32 25.39 -29.09
CA ALA A 230 21.95 26.32 -28.03
C ALA A 230 20.67 25.88 -27.31
N ALA A 231 19.68 25.40 -28.06
CA ALA A 231 18.48 24.78 -27.52
C ALA A 231 17.96 23.69 -28.47
N THR A 232 17.42 22.60 -27.92
CA THR A 232 16.77 21.54 -28.71
C THR A 232 15.62 20.91 -27.93
N ASP A 233 14.59 20.47 -28.64
CA ASP A 233 13.42 19.81 -28.06
C ASP A 233 13.37 18.35 -28.53
N ILE A 234 13.49 17.41 -27.60
CA ILE A 234 13.38 15.98 -27.91
C ILE A 234 11.98 15.50 -27.48
N PRO A 235 11.13 15.05 -28.43
CA PRO A 235 9.82 14.54 -28.09
C PRO A 235 9.95 13.21 -27.35
N VAL A 236 9.17 13.08 -26.27
CA VAL A 236 9.04 11.84 -25.51
C VAL A 236 7.66 11.27 -25.78
N ASP A 237 7.63 10.13 -26.45
CA ASP A 237 6.40 9.37 -26.57
C ASP A 237 6.07 8.72 -25.23
N LEU A 238 5.10 9.31 -24.53
CA LEU A 238 4.53 8.73 -23.30
C LEU A 238 3.71 7.46 -23.60
N ASN A 239 3.37 7.25 -24.88
CA ASN A 239 2.48 6.20 -25.31
C ASN A 239 3.28 4.90 -25.51
N HIS A 240 3.11 3.94 -24.60
CA HIS A 240 3.69 2.60 -24.68
C HIS A 240 3.02 1.75 -25.80
N GLY A 241 3.05 2.23 -27.05
CA GLY A 241 2.37 1.59 -28.18
C GLY A 241 0.83 1.61 -28.11
N GLY A 242 0.24 2.50 -27.29
CA GLY A 242 -1.21 2.74 -27.26
C GLY A 242 -1.68 3.58 -28.44
N PRO A 243 -3.00 3.64 -28.71
CA PRO A 243 -3.54 4.51 -29.76
C PRO A 243 -3.17 5.99 -29.49
N PRO A 244 -2.94 6.81 -30.53
CA PRO A 244 -2.51 8.20 -30.39
C PRO A 244 -3.44 9.02 -29.48
N HIS A 245 -2.86 9.94 -28.71
CA HIS A 245 -3.64 10.84 -27.85
C HIS A 245 -4.59 11.69 -28.73
N PRO A 246 -5.88 11.85 -28.37
CA PRO A 246 -6.89 12.50 -29.22
C PRO A 246 -6.66 13.99 -29.52
N ALA A 247 -5.63 14.61 -28.94
CA ALA A 247 -5.29 16.01 -29.14
C ALA A 247 -5.03 16.36 -30.62
N GLU A 248 -4.68 15.39 -31.46
CA GLU A 248 -4.53 15.58 -32.91
C GLU A 248 -5.87 15.73 -33.67
N SER A 249 -7.02 15.46 -33.02
CA SER A 249 -8.32 15.36 -33.71
C SER A 249 -9.30 16.51 -33.47
N GLY A 250 -9.00 17.47 -32.60
CA GLY A 250 -9.91 18.59 -32.27
C GLY A 250 -11.22 18.20 -31.56
N TYR A 251 -11.51 16.90 -31.44
CA TYR A 251 -12.62 16.35 -30.66
C TYR A 251 -12.14 16.00 -29.25
N GLY A 252 -12.85 16.49 -28.24
CA GLY A 252 -12.62 16.09 -26.86
C GLY A 252 -12.60 14.57 -26.72
N ARG A 253 -11.68 14.04 -25.90
CA ARG A 253 -11.51 12.61 -25.66
C ARG A 253 -12.87 11.95 -25.32
N PRO A 254 -13.15 10.74 -25.82
CA PRO A 254 -14.34 10.01 -25.40
C PRO A 254 -14.30 9.73 -23.88
N LYS A 255 -15.29 10.26 -23.15
CA LYS A 255 -15.48 10.03 -21.71
C LYS A 255 -15.54 8.54 -21.43
N ARG A 256 -14.78 8.07 -20.44
CA ARG A 256 -14.88 6.67 -19.97
C ARG A 256 -16.27 6.41 -19.40
N PRO A 257 -16.76 5.16 -19.39
CA PRO A 257 -18.07 4.83 -18.80
C PRO A 257 -18.27 5.39 -17.38
N ILE A 258 -17.21 5.43 -16.57
CA ILE A 258 -17.22 5.93 -15.19
C ILE A 258 -17.37 7.47 -15.08
N GLU A 259 -17.06 8.22 -16.15
CA GLU A 259 -17.16 9.70 -16.26
C GLU A 259 -18.48 10.14 -16.89
N GLN A 260 -19.13 9.26 -17.65
CA GLN A 260 -20.40 9.55 -18.31
C GLN A 260 -21.52 9.72 -17.29
N THR A 261 -22.42 10.68 -17.54
CA THR A 261 -23.59 10.86 -16.67
C THR A 261 -24.50 9.64 -16.77
N THR A 262 -25.28 9.38 -15.72
CA THR A 262 -26.19 8.23 -15.71
C THR A 262 -27.23 8.32 -16.84
N LEU A 263 -27.63 9.54 -17.23
CA LEU A 263 -28.53 9.78 -18.37
C LEU A 263 -27.85 9.47 -19.71
N GLU A 264 -26.56 9.80 -19.88
CA GLU A 264 -25.78 9.44 -21.07
C GLU A 264 -25.61 7.93 -21.20
N LEU A 265 -25.32 7.23 -20.10
CA LEU A 265 -25.20 5.77 -20.07
C LEU A 265 -26.52 5.08 -20.42
N TRP A 266 -27.64 5.60 -19.95
CA TRP A 266 -28.96 5.04 -20.25
C TRP A 266 -29.36 5.28 -21.71
N ARG A 267 -29.18 6.50 -22.24
CA ARG A 267 -29.53 6.79 -23.64
C ARG A 267 -28.70 5.95 -24.61
N GLY A 268 -27.45 5.68 -24.26
CA GLY A 268 -26.51 4.96 -25.11
C GLY A 268 -26.14 5.77 -26.36
N ARG A 269 -24.93 5.60 -26.87
CA ARG A 269 -24.56 6.18 -28.17
C ARG A 269 -24.63 5.09 -29.25
N PRO A 270 -25.35 5.30 -30.37
CA PRO A 270 -25.47 4.31 -31.42
C PRO A 270 -24.11 3.95 -32.07
N ASP A 271 -23.12 4.83 -32.00
CA ASP A 271 -21.83 4.65 -32.68
C ASP A 271 -20.77 3.87 -31.87
N VAL A 272 -21.11 3.36 -30.68
CA VAL A 272 -20.16 2.72 -29.76
C VAL A 272 -20.02 1.21 -30.05
N PRO A 273 -18.78 0.67 -30.18
CA PRO A 273 -18.54 -0.76 -30.36
C PRO A 273 -19.22 -1.64 -29.29
N ALA A 274 -19.62 -2.87 -29.67
CA ALA A 274 -20.37 -3.77 -28.78
C ALA A 274 -19.64 -4.05 -27.44
N ALA A 275 -18.31 -4.16 -27.47
CA ALA A 275 -17.49 -4.34 -26.26
C ALA A 275 -17.60 -3.15 -25.28
N GLN A 276 -17.53 -1.91 -25.80
CA GLN A 276 -17.67 -0.70 -25.00
C GLN A 276 -19.11 -0.47 -24.51
N ARG A 277 -20.12 -0.90 -25.27
CA ARG A 277 -21.52 -0.92 -24.80
C ARG A 277 -21.70 -1.85 -23.60
N GLY A 278 -21.01 -2.99 -23.58
CA GLY A 278 -21.00 -3.91 -22.43
C GLY A 278 -20.50 -3.20 -21.16
N GLU A 279 -19.38 -2.49 -21.25
CA GLU A 279 -18.81 -1.72 -20.14
C GLU A 279 -19.74 -0.59 -19.65
N GLN A 280 -20.41 0.11 -20.57
CA GLN A 280 -21.39 1.14 -20.23
C GLN A 280 -22.59 0.58 -19.45
N LEU A 281 -23.14 -0.55 -19.90
CA LEU A 281 -24.26 -1.21 -19.22
C LEU A 281 -23.86 -1.74 -17.84
N ILE A 282 -22.63 -2.28 -17.70
CA ILE A 282 -22.10 -2.73 -16.41
C ILE A 282 -22.03 -1.55 -15.43
N GLU A 283 -21.47 -0.42 -15.86
CA GLU A 283 -21.34 0.76 -15.01
C GLU A 283 -22.72 1.34 -14.62
N LEU A 284 -23.68 1.37 -15.54
CA LEU A 284 -25.06 1.76 -15.25
C LEU A 284 -25.68 0.89 -14.15
N HIS A 285 -25.64 -0.44 -14.32
CA HIS A 285 -26.22 -1.35 -13.34
C HIS A 285 -25.49 -1.32 -12.00
N LYS A 286 -24.17 -1.16 -12.00
CA LYS A 286 -23.34 -1.01 -10.79
C LYS A 286 -23.74 0.21 -9.96
N ARG A 287 -23.99 1.36 -10.61
CA ARG A 287 -24.42 2.60 -9.92
C ARG A 287 -25.78 2.44 -9.23
N LEU A 288 -26.67 1.67 -9.81
CA LEU A 288 -28.00 1.41 -9.26
C LEU A 288 -27.99 0.29 -8.21
N SER A 289 -27.10 -0.68 -8.35
CA SER A 289 -27.06 -1.85 -7.48
C SER A 289 -26.35 -1.58 -6.15
N ILE A 290 -25.31 -0.74 -6.10
CA ILE A 290 -24.60 -0.43 -4.83
C ILE A 290 -25.54 0.13 -3.75
N PRO A 291 -26.37 1.17 -4.00
CA PRO A 291 -27.32 1.68 -3.00
C PRO A 291 -28.31 0.62 -2.53
N PHE A 292 -28.71 -0.30 -3.41
CA PHE A 292 -29.68 -1.36 -3.10
C PHE A 292 -29.12 -2.40 -2.11
N SER A 293 -27.80 -2.51 -1.96
CA SER A 293 -27.17 -3.41 -0.97
C SER A 293 -27.67 -3.17 0.46
N VAL A 294 -28.05 -1.94 0.78
CA VAL A 294 -28.58 -1.54 2.09
C VAL A 294 -29.85 -2.34 2.45
N VAL A 295 -30.67 -2.73 1.47
CA VAL A 295 -31.88 -3.54 1.71
C VAL A 295 -31.49 -4.93 2.21
N GLY A 296 -30.57 -5.61 1.52
CA GLY A 296 -30.09 -6.92 1.93
C GLY A 296 -29.33 -6.86 3.27
N PHE A 297 -28.57 -5.79 3.51
CA PHE A 297 -27.93 -5.53 4.80
C PHE A 297 -28.91 -5.27 5.93
N SER A 298 -30.05 -4.62 5.67
CA SER A 298 -31.10 -4.42 6.66
C SER A 298 -31.69 -5.75 7.14
N LEU A 299 -31.93 -6.66 6.19
CA LEU A 299 -32.49 -7.98 6.47
C LEU A 299 -31.50 -8.87 7.23
N LEU A 300 -30.28 -9.02 6.72
CA LEU A 300 -29.26 -9.84 7.38
C LEU A 300 -28.77 -9.23 8.70
N GLY A 301 -28.63 -7.91 8.76
CA GLY A 301 -28.24 -7.20 9.97
C GLY A 301 -29.21 -7.46 11.12
N LEU A 302 -30.52 -7.51 10.81
CA LEU A 302 -31.55 -7.86 11.78
C LEU A 302 -31.45 -9.32 12.23
N THR A 303 -31.44 -10.26 11.27
CA THR A 303 -31.56 -11.68 11.60
C THR A 303 -30.32 -12.21 12.31
N LEU A 304 -29.14 -11.76 11.90
CA LEU A 304 -27.88 -12.18 12.49
C LEU A 304 -27.59 -11.44 13.79
N GLY A 305 -27.91 -10.14 13.88
CA GLY A 305 -27.70 -9.35 15.09
C GLY A 305 -28.53 -9.83 16.28
N ILE A 306 -29.69 -10.44 16.04
CA ILE A 306 -30.56 -10.98 17.09
C ILE A 306 -30.13 -12.38 17.55
N ASN A 307 -29.45 -13.14 16.71
CA ASN A 307 -29.06 -14.51 17.02
C ASN A 307 -27.71 -14.61 17.74
N THR A 308 -26.94 -13.53 17.82
CA THR A 308 -25.60 -13.48 18.44
C THR A 308 -25.67 -13.18 19.94
N THR A 309 -26.22 -14.10 20.73
CA THR A 309 -26.47 -13.90 22.17
C THR A 309 -25.22 -13.95 23.07
N LYS A 310 -24.19 -14.75 22.72
CA LYS A 310 -23.05 -15.02 23.62
C LYS A 310 -21.86 -14.05 23.48
N GLY A 311 -21.82 -13.19 22.45
CA GLY A 311 -20.70 -12.29 22.17
C GLY A 311 -20.98 -10.78 22.33
N GLY A 312 -22.24 -10.40 22.59
CA GLY A 312 -22.64 -8.99 22.74
C GLY A 312 -22.29 -8.13 21.51
N ARG A 313 -21.97 -6.84 21.71
CA ARG A 313 -21.64 -5.91 20.60
C ARG A 313 -20.41 -6.34 19.78
N ALA A 314 -19.44 -7.02 20.40
CA ALA A 314 -18.19 -7.42 19.74
C ALA A 314 -18.39 -8.51 18.67
N SER A 315 -19.30 -9.47 18.90
CA SER A 315 -19.64 -10.46 17.87
C SER A 315 -20.33 -9.84 16.66
N GLY A 316 -21.18 -8.82 16.90
CA GLY A 316 -21.83 -8.07 15.83
C GLY A 316 -20.82 -7.38 14.90
N PHE A 317 -19.77 -6.78 15.48
CA PHE A 317 -18.70 -6.14 14.70
C PHE A 317 -17.93 -7.16 13.83
N VAL A 318 -17.43 -8.25 14.40
CA VAL A 318 -16.66 -9.25 13.65
C VAL A 318 -17.51 -9.87 12.52
N LEU A 319 -18.76 -10.21 12.82
CA LEU A 319 -19.69 -10.76 11.84
C LEU A 319 -19.99 -9.75 10.73
N SER A 320 -20.19 -8.48 11.07
CA SER A 320 -20.43 -7.42 10.08
C SER A 320 -19.29 -7.28 9.10
N PHE A 321 -18.05 -7.37 9.60
CA PHE A 321 -16.87 -7.29 8.77
C PHE A 321 -16.75 -8.46 7.79
N ILE A 322 -17.00 -9.68 8.27
CA ILE A 322 -17.04 -10.89 7.42
C ILE A 322 -18.13 -10.75 6.34
N LEU A 323 -19.32 -10.27 6.70
CA LEU A 323 -20.42 -10.09 5.75
C LEU A 323 -20.14 -9.00 4.72
N VAL A 324 -19.57 -7.87 5.15
CA VAL A 324 -19.08 -6.81 4.24
C VAL A 324 -18.09 -7.42 3.25
N LEU A 325 -17.11 -8.18 3.75
CA LEU A 325 -16.10 -8.82 2.90
C LEU A 325 -16.77 -9.77 1.90
N VAL A 326 -17.60 -10.71 2.36
CA VAL A 326 -18.31 -11.67 1.50
C VAL A 326 -19.16 -10.95 0.45
N PHE A 327 -19.91 -9.91 0.84
CA PHE A 327 -20.74 -9.15 -0.08
C PHE A 327 -19.91 -8.49 -1.18
N TYR A 328 -18.87 -7.74 -0.83
CA TYR A 328 -18.05 -7.05 -1.84
C TYR A 328 -17.25 -8.02 -2.69
N ASN A 329 -16.85 -9.17 -2.13
CA ASN A 329 -16.24 -10.25 -2.91
C ASN A 329 -17.20 -10.75 -4.01
N LEU A 330 -18.46 -11.02 -3.66
CA LEU A 330 -19.48 -11.43 -4.61
C LEU A 330 -19.81 -10.32 -5.61
N PHE A 331 -19.90 -9.07 -5.14
CA PHE A 331 -20.25 -7.91 -5.96
C PHE A 331 -19.19 -7.62 -7.02
N PHE A 332 -17.94 -7.39 -6.61
CA PHE A 332 -16.85 -7.11 -7.54
C PHE A 332 -16.52 -8.34 -8.41
N GLY A 333 -16.62 -9.54 -7.87
CA GLY A 333 -16.49 -10.78 -8.64
C GLY A 333 -17.54 -10.89 -9.75
N GLY A 334 -18.81 -10.58 -9.45
CA GLY A 334 -19.90 -10.56 -10.43
C GLY A 334 -19.70 -9.51 -11.52
N VAL A 335 -19.36 -8.27 -11.14
CA VAL A 335 -19.05 -7.18 -12.08
C VAL A 335 -17.89 -7.56 -13.01
N ARG A 336 -16.87 -8.24 -12.49
CA ARG A 336 -15.72 -8.71 -13.28
C ARG A 336 -16.05 -9.89 -14.20
N LEU A 337 -16.89 -10.82 -13.76
CA LEU A 337 -17.39 -11.87 -14.65
C LEU A 337 -18.21 -11.29 -15.81
N ALA A 338 -18.93 -10.18 -15.57
CA ALA A 338 -19.63 -9.45 -16.60
C ALA A 338 -18.68 -8.69 -17.54
N SER A 339 -17.59 -8.09 -17.04
CA SER A 339 -16.63 -7.38 -17.91
C SER A 339 -15.87 -8.31 -18.86
N VAL A 340 -15.66 -9.57 -18.46
CA VAL A 340 -15.06 -10.62 -19.31
C VAL A 340 -16.10 -11.27 -20.24
N GLY A 341 -17.38 -10.90 -20.13
CA GLY A 341 -18.47 -11.45 -20.95
C GLY A 341 -18.94 -12.85 -20.55
N LYS A 342 -18.51 -13.39 -19.39
CA LYS A 342 -18.95 -14.71 -18.90
C LYS A 342 -20.38 -14.68 -18.33
N VAL A 343 -20.80 -13.52 -17.83
CA VAL A 343 -22.11 -13.32 -17.19
C VAL A 343 -22.73 -12.04 -17.79
N SER A 344 -24.06 -11.93 -17.81
CA SER A 344 -24.71 -10.71 -18.28
C SER A 344 -24.40 -9.51 -17.37
N PRO A 345 -24.32 -8.27 -17.91
CA PRO A 345 -24.10 -7.05 -17.12
C PRO A 345 -25.05 -6.89 -15.93
N TRP A 346 -26.32 -7.23 -16.13
CA TRP A 346 -27.34 -7.18 -15.10
C TRP A 346 -27.05 -8.19 -13.97
N LEU A 347 -26.78 -9.45 -14.30
CA LEU A 347 -26.55 -10.49 -13.29
C LEU A 347 -25.22 -10.28 -12.56
N GLY A 348 -24.20 -9.77 -13.26
CA GLY A 348 -22.93 -9.40 -12.64
C GLY A 348 -23.07 -8.28 -11.59
N ALA A 349 -23.86 -7.24 -11.89
CA ALA A 349 -24.03 -6.11 -10.98
C ALA A 349 -25.07 -6.35 -9.86
N TRP A 350 -26.12 -7.14 -10.12
CA TRP A 350 -27.21 -7.39 -9.16
C TRP A 350 -27.09 -8.72 -8.40
N GLY A 351 -26.29 -9.67 -8.89
CA GLY A 351 -26.22 -11.03 -8.35
C GLY A 351 -25.93 -11.07 -6.85
N ALA A 352 -24.96 -10.28 -6.38
CA ALA A 352 -24.63 -10.20 -4.96
C ALA A 352 -25.82 -9.70 -4.11
N ASN A 353 -26.54 -8.67 -4.57
CA ASN A 353 -27.71 -8.14 -3.87
C ASN A 353 -28.86 -9.15 -3.82
N LEU A 354 -29.08 -9.87 -4.91
CA LEU A 354 -30.13 -10.90 -5.00
C LEU A 354 -29.85 -12.05 -4.03
N ILE A 355 -28.61 -12.56 -4.01
CA ILE A 355 -28.18 -13.60 -3.07
C ILE A 355 -28.34 -13.11 -1.64
N LEU A 356 -27.85 -11.90 -1.34
CA LEU A 356 -27.88 -11.35 0.01
C LEU A 356 -29.31 -11.11 0.51
N SER A 357 -30.17 -10.56 -0.34
CA SER A 357 -31.58 -10.30 0.00
C SER A 357 -32.37 -11.59 0.15
N ALA A 358 -32.12 -12.59 -0.71
CA ALA A 358 -32.73 -13.92 -0.59
C ALA A 358 -32.31 -14.61 0.71
N LEU A 359 -31.01 -14.60 1.05
CA LEU A 359 -30.50 -15.11 2.33
C LEU A 359 -31.12 -14.36 3.51
N GLY A 360 -31.26 -13.04 3.42
CA GLY A 360 -31.92 -12.20 4.42
C GLY A 360 -33.38 -12.58 4.64
N LEU A 361 -34.15 -12.75 3.57
CA LEU A 361 -35.56 -13.14 3.63
C LEU A 361 -35.74 -14.56 4.19
N VAL A 362 -34.92 -15.52 3.73
CA VAL A 362 -34.95 -16.91 4.24
C VAL A 362 -34.57 -16.92 5.73
N SER A 363 -33.54 -16.18 6.11
CA SER A 363 -33.13 -16.05 7.51
C SER A 363 -34.22 -15.41 8.38
N LEU A 364 -34.97 -14.44 7.86
CA LEU A 364 -36.07 -13.79 8.56
C LEU A 364 -37.27 -14.73 8.73
N ALA A 365 -37.67 -15.43 7.66
CA ALA A 365 -38.78 -16.38 7.68
C ALA A 365 -38.52 -17.56 8.62
N THR A 366 -37.26 -17.99 8.70
CA THR A 366 -36.84 -19.08 9.58
C THR A 366 -36.63 -18.64 11.03
N ALA A 367 -36.20 -17.40 11.28
CA ALA A 367 -36.09 -16.85 12.63
C ALA A 367 -37.45 -16.78 13.36
N GLU A 368 -38.56 -16.67 12.63
CA GLU A 368 -39.93 -16.73 13.17
C GLU A 368 -40.41 -18.18 13.43
N ARG A 369 -39.79 -19.21 12.83
CA ARG A 369 -40.32 -20.60 12.82
C ARG A 369 -39.43 -21.68 13.48
N SER A 370 -38.10 -21.57 13.47
CA SER A 370 -37.24 -22.61 14.07
C SER A 370 -35.77 -22.20 14.29
N HIS A 371 -35.15 -22.79 15.32
CA HIS A 371 -33.74 -22.64 15.74
C HIS A 371 -32.69 -23.21 14.75
N TRP A 372 -32.97 -23.33 13.46
CA TRP A 372 -32.10 -24.06 12.51
C TRP A 372 -30.70 -23.43 12.35
N LEU A 373 -30.60 -22.10 12.38
CA LEU A 373 -29.32 -21.37 12.23
C LEU A 373 -28.42 -21.50 13.47
N SER A 374 -29.01 -21.63 14.67
CA SER A 374 -28.27 -22.03 15.88
C SER A 374 -27.78 -23.48 15.80
N TYR A 375 -28.53 -24.37 15.15
CA TYR A 375 -28.08 -25.74 14.88
C TYR A 375 -26.90 -25.75 13.89
N TRP A 376 -26.99 -25.03 12.77
CA TRP A 376 -25.92 -24.93 11.77
C TRP A 376 -24.65 -24.28 12.33
N MET A 377 -24.74 -23.14 13.03
CA MET A 377 -23.57 -22.53 13.70
C MET A 377 -23.01 -23.39 14.85
N SER A 378 -23.85 -24.15 15.57
CA SER A 378 -23.37 -25.11 16.57
C SER A 378 -22.69 -26.33 15.95
N SER A 379 -23.07 -26.71 14.72
CA SER A 379 -22.38 -27.75 13.95
C SER A 379 -21.06 -27.27 13.34
N TRP A 380 -20.95 -25.96 13.05
CA TRP A 380 -19.68 -25.28 12.72
C TRP A 380 -18.88 -24.89 13.97
N ALA A 381 -19.21 -25.41 15.16
CA ALA A 381 -18.41 -25.14 16.35
C ALA A 381 -17.06 -25.86 16.23
N TRP A 382 -16.05 -25.10 15.80
CA TRP A 382 -14.63 -25.47 15.83
C TRP A 382 -14.18 -25.92 17.23
N LYS A 383 -14.99 -25.71 18.28
CA LYS A 383 -14.79 -26.24 19.64
C LYS A 383 -14.53 -27.75 19.68
N LYS A 384 -15.27 -28.58 18.93
CA LYS A 384 -15.06 -30.04 18.96
C LYS A 384 -13.81 -30.50 18.19
N LYS A 385 -13.31 -29.69 17.24
CA LYS A 385 -12.12 -29.99 16.44
C LYS A 385 -10.84 -29.33 16.97
N LEU A 386 -10.95 -28.27 17.78
CA LEU A 386 -9.85 -27.58 18.47
C LEU A 386 -9.60 -28.07 19.89
N GLU A 387 -10.55 -28.78 20.52
CA GLU A 387 -10.31 -29.46 21.80
C GLU A 387 -9.09 -30.43 21.76
N PRO A 388 -8.89 -31.27 20.73
CA PRO A 388 -7.70 -32.12 20.68
C PRO A 388 -6.39 -31.34 20.49
N LEU A 389 -6.40 -30.18 19.82
CA LEU A 389 -5.21 -29.32 19.67
C LEU A 389 -4.86 -28.60 20.98
N SER A 390 -5.86 -28.22 21.78
CA SER A 390 -5.65 -27.66 23.12
C SER A 390 -5.20 -28.71 24.16
N ARG A 391 -5.56 -29.99 23.95
CA ARG A 391 -5.12 -31.13 24.78
C ARG A 391 -3.77 -31.71 24.34
N GLN A 392 -3.39 -31.57 23.08
CA GLN A 392 -2.05 -31.90 22.58
C GLN A 392 -0.97 -30.89 23.01
N PHE A 393 -1.37 -29.71 23.50
CA PHE A 393 -0.49 -28.75 24.18
C PHE A 393 -0.47 -28.94 25.70
N HIS A 394 -0.72 -30.15 26.20
CA HIS A 394 -0.17 -30.54 27.49
C HIS A 394 1.31 -30.85 27.28
N LEU A 395 2.18 -29.91 27.67
CA LEU A 395 3.62 -30.11 27.86
C LEU A 395 3.85 -31.50 28.45
N ASP A 396 4.47 -32.37 27.66
CA ASP A 396 4.83 -33.74 27.99
C ASP A 396 5.56 -33.76 29.36
N GLN A 397 5.39 -34.80 30.18
CA GLN A 397 6.00 -34.85 31.52
C GLN A 397 7.52 -34.61 31.49
N ALA A 398 8.18 -34.98 30.39
CA ALA A 398 9.59 -34.71 30.12
C ALA A 398 9.93 -33.21 30.00
N THR A 399 9.06 -32.41 29.35
CA THR A 399 9.24 -30.96 29.23
C THR A 399 8.93 -30.23 30.55
N ARG A 400 7.97 -30.71 31.35
CA ARG A 400 7.76 -30.19 32.72
C ARG A 400 8.94 -30.47 33.64
N ALA A 401 9.56 -31.65 33.55
CA ALA A 401 10.78 -31.97 34.28
C ALA A 401 11.98 -31.13 33.82
N GLY A 402 12.07 -30.81 32.52
CA GLY A 402 13.06 -29.88 31.97
C GLY A 402 12.91 -28.44 32.48
N ILE A 403 11.66 -27.94 32.53
CA ILE A 403 11.34 -26.61 33.06
C ILE A 403 11.61 -26.54 34.57
N GLN A 404 11.29 -27.58 35.34
CA GLN A 404 11.61 -27.66 36.78
C GLN A 404 13.11 -27.75 37.07
N ARG A 405 13.88 -28.43 36.21
CA ARG A 405 15.36 -28.44 36.30
C ARG A 405 15.96 -27.08 35.96
N LEU A 406 15.40 -26.36 34.99
CA LEU A 406 15.80 -24.98 34.68
C LEU A 406 15.46 -24.02 35.84
N ASP A 407 14.28 -24.12 36.45
CA ASP A 407 13.91 -23.32 37.62
C ASP A 407 14.87 -23.55 38.81
N ASN A 408 15.25 -24.80 39.09
CA ASN A 408 16.17 -25.12 40.19
C ASN A 408 17.63 -24.67 39.93
N VAL A 409 18.04 -24.58 38.67
CA VAL A 409 19.37 -24.07 38.28
C VAL A 409 19.40 -22.53 38.28
N ILE A 410 18.25 -21.88 38.02
CA ILE A 410 18.11 -20.43 38.09
C ILE A 410 18.03 -19.95 39.55
N ASP A 411 17.40 -20.71 40.46
CA ASP A 411 17.24 -20.32 41.87
C ASP A 411 18.55 -20.43 42.69
N THR A 412 19.55 -21.17 42.22
CA THR A 412 20.83 -21.35 42.94
C THR A 412 21.93 -20.36 42.56
N SER A 413 21.79 -19.61 41.45
CA SER A 413 22.88 -18.81 40.89
C SER A 413 22.72 -17.28 41.02
N THR A 414 21.66 -16.75 41.64
CA THR A 414 21.41 -15.30 41.67
C THR A 414 21.08 -14.73 43.05
N ARG A 415 21.99 -14.87 44.01
CA ARG A 415 22.05 -14.00 45.18
C ARG A 415 22.81 -12.71 44.81
N GLY A 416 22.11 -11.67 44.34
CA GLY A 416 22.76 -10.34 44.26
C GLY A 416 22.15 -9.26 43.36
N PHE A 417 21.16 -9.53 42.51
CA PHE A 417 20.52 -8.49 41.70
C PHE A 417 18.99 -8.50 41.88
N ALA A 418 18.40 -7.31 41.93
CA ALA A 418 17.02 -7.03 42.30
C ALA A 418 15.97 -7.97 41.65
N ARG A 419 15.04 -8.46 42.49
CA ARG A 419 13.96 -9.41 42.13
C ARG A 419 13.00 -8.86 41.06
N PHE A 420 13.33 -9.04 39.78
CA PHE A 420 12.33 -9.16 38.71
C PHE A 420 11.75 -10.58 38.72
N ARG A 421 10.82 -10.87 39.65
CA ARG A 421 10.03 -12.13 39.65
C ARG A 421 8.93 -12.07 38.58
N PHE A 422 9.33 -12.14 37.32
CA PHE A 422 8.47 -12.42 36.17
C PHE A 422 8.87 -13.80 35.61
N PRO A 423 7.92 -14.69 35.26
CA PRO A 423 6.47 -14.49 35.20
C PRO A 423 5.71 -15.03 36.44
N LYS A 424 4.74 -14.26 36.95
CA LYS A 424 3.73 -14.74 37.92
C LYS A 424 2.49 -15.30 37.20
N ILE A 425 1.62 -16.01 37.92
CA ILE A 425 0.35 -16.57 37.38
C ILE A 425 -0.50 -15.48 36.71
N LEU A 426 -0.59 -14.29 37.32
CA LEU A 426 -1.31 -13.16 36.76
C LEU A 426 -0.69 -12.65 35.45
N ASP A 427 0.64 -12.60 35.38
CA ASP A 427 1.35 -12.14 34.20
C ASP A 427 1.11 -13.09 33.03
N ILE A 428 1.09 -14.40 33.29
CA ILE A 428 0.75 -15.44 32.31
C ILE A 428 -0.72 -15.30 31.86
N TYR A 429 -1.63 -15.05 32.80
CA TYR A 429 -3.05 -14.86 32.49
C TYR A 429 -3.28 -13.67 31.56
N VAL A 430 -2.72 -12.50 31.88
CA VAL A 430 -2.83 -11.29 31.04
C VAL A 430 -2.11 -11.48 29.71
N SER A 431 -0.93 -12.09 29.70
CA SER A 431 -0.15 -12.36 28.48
C SER A 431 -0.88 -13.30 27.53
N ARG A 432 -1.49 -14.38 28.05
CA ARG A 432 -2.26 -15.34 27.24
C ARG A 432 -3.52 -14.70 26.67
N GLY A 433 -4.22 -13.88 27.46
CA GLY A 433 -5.36 -13.10 26.98
C GLY A 433 -4.94 -12.17 25.83
N PHE A 434 -3.93 -11.34 26.08
CA PHE A 434 -3.38 -10.41 25.09
C PHE A 434 -2.94 -11.12 23.80
N LEU A 435 -2.13 -12.18 23.89
CA LEU A 435 -1.60 -12.88 22.73
C LEU A 435 -2.72 -13.55 21.91
N THR A 436 -3.77 -14.07 22.59
CA THR A 436 -4.94 -14.64 21.91
C THR A 436 -5.67 -13.57 21.09
N TYR A 437 -5.95 -12.40 21.68
CA TYR A 437 -6.60 -11.31 20.96
C TYR A 437 -5.70 -10.72 19.86
N PHE A 438 -4.39 -10.65 20.09
CA PHE A 438 -3.41 -10.21 19.10
C PHE A 438 -3.38 -11.11 17.87
N LEU A 439 -3.34 -12.44 18.04
CA LEU A 439 -3.32 -13.36 16.90
C LEU A 439 -4.62 -13.29 16.09
N TRP A 440 -5.77 -13.13 16.75
CA TRP A 440 -7.05 -12.91 16.04
C TRP A 440 -7.08 -11.58 15.29
N ALA A 441 -6.64 -10.49 15.93
CA ALA A 441 -6.53 -9.17 15.31
C ALA A 441 -5.61 -9.22 14.08
N LEU A 442 -4.43 -9.82 14.23
CA LEU A 442 -3.44 -9.98 13.17
C LEU A 442 -4.00 -10.78 11.99
N LEU A 443 -4.67 -11.90 12.26
CA LEU A 443 -5.28 -12.74 11.23
C LEU A 443 -6.36 -11.99 10.45
N VAL A 444 -7.29 -11.32 11.15
CA VAL A 444 -8.40 -10.59 10.52
C VAL A 444 -7.87 -9.44 9.66
N CYS A 445 -6.96 -8.62 10.20
CA CYS A 445 -6.40 -7.49 9.47
C CYS A 445 -5.51 -7.92 8.29
N SER A 446 -4.71 -8.99 8.44
CA SER A 446 -3.88 -9.50 7.33
C SER A 446 -4.74 -10.12 6.23
N CYS A 447 -5.78 -10.88 6.58
CA CYS A 447 -6.74 -11.45 5.64
C CYS A 447 -7.44 -10.36 4.83
N LEU A 448 -7.88 -9.28 5.50
CA LEU A 448 -8.45 -8.12 4.81
C LEU A 448 -7.48 -7.56 3.76
N PHE A 449 -6.21 -7.33 4.13
CA PHE A 449 -5.24 -6.74 3.22
C PHE A 449 -4.97 -7.63 2.00
N VAL A 450 -4.85 -8.95 2.21
CA VAL A 450 -4.70 -9.94 1.13
C VAL A 450 -5.89 -9.89 0.18
N VAL A 451 -7.11 -9.90 0.72
CA VAL A 451 -8.34 -9.86 -0.08
C VAL A 451 -8.42 -8.56 -0.90
N LEU A 452 -8.15 -7.41 -0.28
CA LEU A 452 -8.12 -6.12 -1.00
C LEU A 452 -7.07 -6.12 -2.12
N THR A 453 -5.87 -6.62 -1.86
CA THR A 453 -4.79 -6.65 -2.85
C THR A 453 -5.06 -7.67 -3.97
N LEU A 454 -5.66 -8.82 -3.65
CA LEU A 454 -6.11 -9.79 -4.65
C LEU A 454 -7.10 -9.16 -5.60
N PHE A 455 -7.99 -8.30 -5.09
CA PHE A 455 -8.88 -7.55 -5.95
C PHE A 455 -8.16 -6.55 -6.82
N ASP A 456 -7.22 -5.78 -6.30
CA ASP A 456 -6.47 -4.81 -7.11
C ASP A 456 -5.73 -5.48 -8.30
N LEU A 457 -5.39 -6.76 -8.20
CA LEU A 457 -4.65 -7.52 -9.23
C LEU A 457 -5.50 -8.49 -10.07
N LEU A 458 -6.76 -8.77 -9.68
CA LEU A 458 -7.54 -9.84 -10.31
C LEU A 458 -7.80 -9.60 -11.80
N ASP A 459 -8.00 -8.33 -12.19
CA ASP A 459 -8.22 -7.96 -13.60
C ASP A 459 -7.00 -8.30 -14.46
N ASP A 460 -5.80 -8.03 -13.95
CA ASP A 460 -4.53 -8.37 -14.59
C ASP A 460 -4.31 -9.89 -14.63
N ILE A 461 -4.57 -10.60 -13.53
CA ILE A 461 -4.44 -12.06 -13.42
C ILE A 461 -5.30 -12.77 -14.48
N ILE A 462 -6.56 -12.34 -14.64
CA ILE A 462 -7.51 -12.94 -15.58
C ILE A 462 -7.15 -12.56 -17.02
N ARG A 463 -6.88 -11.27 -17.29
CA ARG A 463 -6.54 -10.78 -18.64
C ARG A 463 -5.29 -11.47 -19.18
N ASN A 464 -4.27 -11.63 -18.35
CA ASN A 464 -2.99 -12.22 -18.74
C ASN A 464 -2.92 -13.74 -18.53
N ARG A 465 -4.03 -14.38 -18.12
CA ARG A 465 -4.16 -15.84 -17.90
C ARG A 465 -3.06 -16.43 -17.00
N ILE A 466 -2.79 -15.77 -15.87
CA ILE A 466 -1.69 -16.11 -14.99
C ILE A 466 -2.00 -17.37 -14.16
N PRO A 467 -1.10 -18.36 -14.09
CA PRO A 467 -1.28 -19.55 -13.25
C PRO A 467 -1.37 -19.21 -11.75
N ALA A 468 -2.21 -19.93 -11.01
CA ALA A 468 -2.42 -19.70 -9.58
C ALA A 468 -1.15 -19.80 -8.73
N GLY A 469 -0.16 -20.61 -9.13
CA GLY A 469 1.13 -20.73 -8.44
C GLY A 469 1.89 -19.40 -8.34
N TYR A 470 1.91 -18.59 -9.41
CA TYR A 470 2.53 -17.26 -9.39
C TYR A 470 1.79 -16.30 -8.45
N VAL A 471 0.46 -16.40 -8.41
CA VAL A 471 -0.40 -15.58 -7.54
C VAL A 471 -0.13 -15.93 -6.06
N ILE A 472 -0.08 -17.22 -5.72
CA ILE A 472 0.25 -17.68 -4.35
C ILE A 472 1.65 -17.21 -3.97
N GLY A 473 2.64 -17.39 -4.85
CA GLY A 473 4.00 -16.91 -4.64
C GLY A 473 4.04 -15.40 -4.36
N TYR A 474 3.29 -14.62 -5.13
CA TYR A 474 3.19 -13.17 -4.96
C TYR A 474 2.69 -12.82 -3.55
N PHE A 475 1.61 -13.47 -3.08
CA PHE A 475 1.08 -13.22 -1.74
C PHE A 475 2.01 -13.68 -0.63
N VAL A 476 2.73 -14.79 -0.78
CA VAL A 476 3.72 -15.24 0.20
C VAL A 476 4.83 -14.21 0.38
N PHE A 477 5.36 -13.66 -0.71
CA PHE A 477 6.39 -12.61 -0.64
C PHE A 477 5.82 -11.24 -0.25
N LEU A 478 4.52 -11.01 -0.38
CA LEU A 478 3.85 -9.80 0.12
C LEU A 478 3.60 -9.86 1.64
N MET A 479 3.47 -11.05 2.24
CA MET A 479 3.11 -11.21 3.66
C MET A 479 4.00 -10.42 4.63
N PRO A 480 5.34 -10.40 4.52
CA PRO A 480 6.19 -9.60 5.41
C PRO A 480 5.83 -8.11 5.41
N GLN A 481 5.52 -7.55 4.23
CA GLN A 481 5.10 -6.15 4.11
C GLN A 481 3.74 -5.91 4.77
N ILE A 482 2.80 -6.85 4.63
CA ILE A 482 1.49 -6.78 5.29
C ILE A 482 1.65 -6.83 6.81
N LEU A 483 2.44 -7.78 7.32
CA LEU A 483 2.68 -7.94 8.76
C LEU A 483 3.32 -6.69 9.36
N LEU A 484 4.27 -6.06 8.67
CA LEU A 484 4.89 -4.81 9.10
C LEU A 484 3.84 -3.71 9.34
N LEU A 485 2.88 -3.57 8.42
CA LEU A 485 1.82 -2.58 8.55
C LEU A 485 0.79 -2.94 9.63
N VAL A 486 0.46 -4.23 9.75
CA VAL A 486 -0.70 -4.70 10.54
C VAL A 486 -0.36 -4.97 12.01
N ILE A 487 0.89 -5.32 12.35
CA ILE A 487 1.28 -5.67 13.73
C ILE A 487 1.00 -4.53 14.73
N PRO A 488 1.42 -3.27 14.52
CA PRO A 488 1.17 -2.19 15.49
C PRO A 488 -0.32 -1.95 15.74
N MET A 489 -1.12 -2.00 14.67
CA MET A 489 -2.59 -1.86 14.71
C MET A 489 -3.21 -3.00 15.52
N SER A 490 -2.71 -4.23 15.32
CA SER A 490 -3.19 -5.43 15.99
C SER A 490 -2.83 -5.44 17.48
N ILE A 491 -1.65 -4.90 17.86
CA ILE A 491 -1.26 -4.70 19.25
C ILE A 491 -2.27 -3.77 19.94
N LEU A 492 -2.52 -2.58 19.38
CA LEU A 492 -3.47 -1.63 19.96
C LEU A 492 -4.87 -2.23 20.14
N LEU A 493 -5.38 -2.89 19.09
CA LEU A 493 -6.67 -3.57 19.13
C LEU A 493 -6.70 -4.65 20.21
N ALA A 494 -5.66 -5.47 20.31
CA ALA A 494 -5.55 -6.54 21.31
C ALA A 494 -5.47 -6.00 22.73
N VAL A 495 -4.71 -4.93 22.97
CA VAL A 495 -4.65 -4.25 24.28
C VAL A 495 -6.03 -3.75 24.69
N LEU A 496 -6.71 -3.01 23.81
CA LEU A 496 -8.02 -2.44 24.10
C LEU A 496 -9.10 -3.50 24.34
N ILE A 497 -9.08 -4.60 23.57
CA ILE A 497 -10.01 -5.71 23.79
C ILE A 497 -9.68 -6.43 25.10
N ASN A 498 -8.41 -6.79 25.33
CA ASN A 498 -7.99 -7.57 26.49
C ASN A 498 -8.38 -6.87 27.80
N PHE A 499 -7.91 -5.63 27.98
CA PHE A 499 -8.24 -4.87 29.17
C PHE A 499 -9.72 -4.45 29.22
N GLY A 500 -10.35 -4.19 28.07
CA GLY A 500 -11.79 -3.89 28.02
C GLY A 500 -12.68 -5.06 28.44
N VAL A 501 -12.26 -6.31 28.19
CA VAL A 501 -12.95 -7.51 28.69
C VAL A 501 -12.72 -7.68 30.19
N LEU A 502 -11.48 -7.57 30.66
CA LEU A 502 -11.12 -7.66 32.08
C LEU A 502 -11.81 -6.58 32.93
N GLU A 503 -12.03 -5.39 32.38
CA GLU A 503 -12.70 -4.28 33.08
C GLU A 503 -14.20 -4.55 33.16
N LYS A 504 -14.78 -5.08 32.07
CA LYS A 504 -16.20 -5.45 32.02
C LYS A 504 -16.53 -6.59 32.99
N SER A 505 -15.66 -7.58 33.13
CA SER A 505 -15.80 -8.67 34.11
C SER A 505 -15.45 -8.24 35.54
N SER A 506 -15.08 -6.98 35.76
CA SER A 506 -14.62 -6.46 37.06
C SER A 506 -13.38 -7.17 37.61
N GLU A 507 -12.62 -7.86 36.76
CA GLU A 507 -11.35 -8.52 37.14
C GLU A 507 -10.27 -7.48 37.47
N ILE A 508 -10.18 -6.39 36.70
CA ILE A 508 -9.24 -5.29 37.01
C ILE A 508 -9.58 -4.66 38.36
N THR A 509 -10.86 -4.44 38.66
CA THR A 509 -11.30 -3.90 39.95
C THR A 509 -10.92 -4.84 41.11
N ALA A 510 -11.08 -6.15 40.92
CA ALA A 510 -10.68 -7.16 41.91
C ALA A 510 -9.15 -7.18 42.11
N LEU A 511 -8.37 -7.05 41.04
CA LEU A 511 -6.90 -6.99 41.12
C LEU A 511 -6.41 -5.75 41.85
N LYS A 512 -7.02 -4.59 41.58
CA LYS A 512 -6.75 -3.34 42.30
C LYS A 512 -7.07 -3.48 43.79
N ALA A 513 -8.22 -4.07 44.14
CA ALA A 513 -8.58 -4.35 45.53
C ALA A 513 -7.59 -5.31 46.21
N GLY A 514 -6.98 -6.23 45.46
CA GLY A 514 -5.89 -7.09 45.91
C GLY A 514 -4.51 -6.43 46.00
N GLY A 515 -4.41 -5.11 45.84
CA GLY A 515 -3.17 -4.35 45.97
C GLY A 515 -2.28 -4.33 44.72
N TRP A 516 -2.80 -4.74 43.55
CA TRP A 516 -2.02 -4.71 42.31
C TRP A 516 -2.17 -3.36 41.59
N SER A 517 -1.03 -2.70 41.35
CA SER A 517 -1.00 -1.46 40.58
C SER A 517 -1.27 -1.69 39.10
N LEU A 518 -1.93 -0.73 38.44
CA LEU A 518 -2.16 -0.74 36.99
C LEU A 518 -0.87 -0.90 36.17
N TYR A 519 0.21 -0.28 36.67
CA TYR A 519 1.55 -0.37 36.11
C TYR A 519 2.03 -1.82 35.99
N ARG A 520 1.81 -2.61 37.05
CA ARG A 520 2.23 -4.01 37.09
C ARG A 520 1.38 -4.90 36.19
N ILE A 521 0.06 -4.70 36.18
CA ILE A 521 -0.85 -5.46 35.32
C ILE A 521 -0.52 -5.26 33.83
N SER A 522 -0.02 -4.07 33.46
CA SER A 522 0.29 -3.70 32.08
C SER A 522 1.71 -4.10 31.62
N THR A 523 2.60 -4.39 32.56
CA THR A 523 4.01 -4.76 32.29
C THR A 523 4.17 -5.96 31.32
N PRO A 524 3.45 -7.10 31.46
CA PRO A 524 3.56 -8.20 30.49
C PRO A 524 3.26 -7.78 29.06
N VAL A 525 2.28 -6.90 28.87
CA VAL A 525 1.88 -6.41 27.55
C VAL A 525 2.98 -5.55 26.93
N PHE A 526 3.60 -4.66 27.71
CA PHE A 526 4.73 -3.85 27.26
C PHE A 526 5.95 -4.70 26.88
N LEU A 527 6.25 -5.76 27.64
CA LEU A 527 7.34 -6.68 27.33
C LEU A 527 7.09 -7.41 26.00
N ILE A 528 5.88 -7.91 25.78
CA ILE A 528 5.53 -8.57 24.51
C ILE A 528 5.57 -7.56 23.36
N ALA A 529 5.08 -6.34 23.55
CA ALA A 529 5.12 -5.29 22.53
C ALA A 529 6.56 -4.87 22.17
N ALA A 530 7.47 -4.82 23.15
CA ALA A 530 8.89 -4.59 22.91
C ALA A 530 9.57 -5.75 22.17
N LEU A 531 9.19 -7.00 22.47
CA LEU A 531 9.65 -8.17 21.73
C LEU A 531 9.15 -8.15 20.28
N LEU A 532 7.87 -7.79 20.06
CA LEU A 532 7.30 -7.62 18.73
C LEU A 532 7.97 -6.47 17.97
N CYS A 533 8.32 -5.35 18.63
CA CYS A 533 9.09 -4.27 18.03
C CYS A 533 10.43 -4.78 17.47
N LEU A 534 11.17 -5.57 18.25
CA LEU A 534 12.42 -6.18 17.79
C LEU A 534 12.19 -7.13 16.61
N GLY A 535 11.15 -7.96 16.68
CA GLY A 535 10.77 -8.88 15.59
C GLY A 535 10.42 -8.14 14.29
N VAL A 536 9.66 -7.04 14.38
CA VAL A 536 9.32 -6.19 13.22
C VAL A 536 10.56 -5.53 12.64
N TYR A 537 11.46 -5.01 13.48
CA TYR A 537 12.73 -4.44 13.01
C TYR A 537 13.57 -5.46 12.24
N LEU A 538 13.75 -6.68 12.79
CA LEU A 538 14.51 -7.75 12.13
C LEU A 538 13.85 -8.18 10.81
N MET A 539 12.52 -8.29 10.79
CA MET A 539 11.79 -8.62 9.57
C MET A 539 11.93 -7.50 8.51
N GLN A 540 11.86 -6.24 8.94
CA GLN A 540 11.99 -5.07 8.07
C GLN A 540 13.39 -4.93 7.47
N ASP A 541 14.43 -5.26 8.22
CA ASP A 541 15.81 -5.10 7.77
C ASP A 541 16.31 -6.28 6.94
N TYR A 542 15.97 -7.53 7.32
CA TYR A 542 16.51 -8.73 6.66
C TYR A 542 15.55 -9.42 5.69
N VAL A 543 14.26 -9.51 6.04
CA VAL A 543 13.29 -10.31 5.28
C VAL A 543 12.61 -9.48 4.18
N LEU A 544 12.27 -8.23 4.50
CA LEU A 544 11.50 -7.35 3.64
C LEU A 544 12.23 -6.98 2.33
N PRO A 545 13.53 -6.61 2.32
CA PRO A 545 14.23 -6.27 1.08
C PRO A 545 14.18 -7.41 0.05
N TYR A 546 14.49 -8.62 0.49
CA TYR A 546 14.44 -9.82 -0.33
C TYR A 546 13.03 -10.12 -0.84
N SER A 547 12.03 -10.00 0.05
CA SER A 547 10.64 -10.31 -0.27
C SER A 547 10.04 -9.31 -1.26
N ASN A 548 10.33 -8.01 -1.12
CA ASN A 548 9.85 -6.96 -2.02
C ASN A 548 10.39 -7.13 -3.44
N ILE A 549 11.68 -7.49 -3.61
CA ILE A 549 12.25 -7.75 -4.94
C ILE A 549 11.54 -8.92 -5.62
N ARG A 550 11.30 -10.02 -4.90
CA ARG A 550 10.57 -11.19 -5.43
C ARG A 550 9.11 -10.87 -5.72
N GLN A 551 8.46 -10.12 -4.84
CA GLN A 551 7.07 -9.69 -4.97
C GLN A 551 6.87 -8.79 -6.19
N ASP A 552 7.76 -7.83 -6.45
CA ASP A 552 7.69 -6.96 -7.64
C ASP A 552 7.90 -7.73 -8.95
N ASN A 553 8.85 -8.66 -8.97
CA ASN A 553 9.07 -9.51 -10.14
C ASN A 553 7.81 -10.31 -10.49
N LEU A 554 7.16 -10.91 -9.48
CA LEU A 554 5.89 -11.62 -9.67
C LEU A 554 4.76 -10.67 -10.06
N ARG A 555 4.72 -9.46 -9.49
CA ARG A 555 3.74 -8.42 -9.84
C ARG A 555 3.84 -8.00 -11.30
N ASN A 556 5.06 -7.85 -11.82
CA ASN A 556 5.30 -7.48 -13.21
C ASN A 556 4.81 -8.56 -14.18
N ILE A 557 5.07 -9.83 -13.86
CA ILE A 557 4.53 -10.98 -14.60
C ILE A 557 3.00 -10.95 -14.56
N ILE A 558 2.40 -10.74 -13.38
CA ILE A 558 0.94 -10.68 -13.22
C ILE A 558 0.32 -9.56 -14.07
N LYS A 559 0.94 -8.38 -14.07
CA LYS A 559 0.49 -7.22 -14.83
C LYS A 559 0.67 -7.33 -16.34
N GLY A 560 1.31 -8.41 -16.84
CA GLY A 560 1.57 -8.57 -18.27
C GLY A 560 2.50 -7.48 -18.79
N ARG A 561 3.22 -6.79 -17.90
CA ARG A 561 4.34 -5.96 -18.31
C ARG A 561 5.32 -6.91 -19.00
N PRO A 562 5.86 -6.58 -20.18
CA PRO A 562 6.93 -7.39 -20.76
C PRO A 562 7.92 -7.59 -19.62
N ALA A 563 8.39 -8.83 -19.41
CA ALA A 563 9.29 -9.15 -18.31
C ALA A 563 10.28 -7.99 -18.22
N GLN A 564 10.08 -7.13 -17.21
CA GLN A 564 10.97 -6.02 -16.98
C GLN A 564 12.12 -6.72 -16.34
N THR A 565 12.91 -7.28 -17.22
CA THR A 565 14.16 -7.80 -16.85
C THR A 565 14.92 -6.52 -16.52
N TYR A 566 14.99 -6.21 -15.22
CA TYR A 566 16.15 -5.56 -14.62
C TYR A 566 17.48 -6.22 -15.10
N MET A 567 17.37 -7.37 -15.80
CA MET A 567 18.33 -8.04 -16.66
C MET A 567 17.93 -8.05 -18.16
N ARG A 568 17.60 -6.94 -18.84
CA ARG A 568 17.64 -6.91 -20.32
C ARG A 568 19.13 -6.93 -20.69
N PRO A 569 19.67 -8.02 -21.27
CA PRO A 569 21.08 -8.12 -21.63
C PRO A 569 21.36 -7.50 -23.00
N GLN A 570 20.71 -6.38 -23.31
CA GLN A 570 20.88 -5.72 -24.61
C GLN A 570 20.91 -4.21 -24.42
N ARG A 571 21.86 -3.71 -23.60
CA ARG A 571 22.20 -2.28 -23.33
C ARG A 571 21.87 -1.83 -21.92
N LYS A 572 22.63 -2.30 -20.93
CA LYS A 572 22.63 -1.74 -19.57
C LYS A 572 23.51 -0.48 -19.54
N TRP A 573 23.04 0.60 -18.92
CA TRP A 573 23.83 1.80 -18.65
C TRP A 573 24.27 1.83 -17.19
N ILE A 574 25.58 1.97 -16.94
CA ILE A 574 26.16 2.04 -15.59
C ILE A 574 27.12 3.21 -15.53
N PHE A 575 27.00 4.03 -14.49
CA PHE A 575 27.98 5.07 -14.21
C PHE A 575 29.17 4.43 -13.51
N GLY A 576 30.38 4.69 -13.97
CA GLY A 576 31.64 4.18 -13.44
C GLY A 576 32.39 5.20 -12.58
N GLU A 577 33.63 4.86 -12.22
CA GLU A 577 34.50 5.80 -11.52
C GLU A 577 35.08 6.83 -12.52
N SER A 578 35.36 8.05 -12.05
CA SER A 578 35.99 9.12 -12.85
C SER A 578 35.20 9.59 -14.09
N ASN A 579 33.88 9.82 -13.97
CA ASN A 579 32.99 10.27 -15.05
C ASN A 579 33.02 9.38 -16.30
N ARG A 580 33.03 8.06 -16.11
CA ARG A 580 32.87 7.09 -17.20
C ARG A 580 31.46 6.55 -17.19
N ILE A 581 30.86 6.39 -18.35
CA ILE A 581 29.57 5.72 -18.50
C ILE A 581 29.81 4.45 -19.31
N PHE A 582 29.48 3.31 -18.72
CA PHE A 582 29.54 2.01 -19.36
C PHE A 582 28.18 1.69 -19.95
N ASN A 583 28.15 1.29 -21.21
CA ASN A 583 27.00 0.71 -21.87
C ASN A 583 27.41 -0.64 -22.44
N TYR A 584 26.70 -1.72 -22.11
CA TYR A 584 27.06 -3.04 -22.65
C TYR A 584 25.84 -3.88 -22.95
N ASP A 585 25.97 -4.76 -23.94
CA ASP A 585 24.92 -5.72 -24.26
C ASP A 585 24.86 -6.76 -23.14
N TYR A 586 25.90 -7.58 -22.98
CA TYR A 586 25.90 -8.69 -22.02
C TYR A 586 27.18 -8.74 -21.20
N PHE A 587 27.07 -9.19 -19.94
CA PHE A 587 28.20 -9.46 -19.07
C PHE A 587 28.05 -10.86 -18.47
N ASP A 588 29.05 -11.72 -18.67
CA ASP A 588 29.15 -13.05 -18.07
C ASP A 588 29.93 -12.96 -16.75
N PRO A 589 29.28 -13.15 -15.57
CA PRO A 589 29.96 -13.11 -14.28
C PRO A 589 30.98 -14.24 -14.07
N GLY A 590 30.76 -15.41 -14.68
CA GLY A 590 31.62 -16.57 -14.52
C GLY A 590 32.94 -16.44 -15.26
N GLN A 591 32.91 -15.82 -16.45
CA GLN A 591 34.10 -15.55 -17.27
C GLN A 591 34.66 -14.13 -17.13
N GLN A 592 33.98 -13.26 -16.38
CA GLN A 592 34.28 -11.83 -16.25
C GLN A 592 34.47 -11.15 -17.61
N MET A 593 33.55 -11.43 -18.53
CA MET A 593 33.62 -11.00 -19.93
C MET A 593 32.38 -10.19 -20.31
N PHE A 594 32.59 -9.04 -20.95
CA PHE A 594 31.57 -8.26 -21.62
C PHE A 594 31.47 -8.61 -23.09
N VAL A 595 30.26 -8.50 -23.63
CA VAL A 595 29.93 -8.52 -25.06
C VAL A 595 29.31 -7.17 -25.41
N GLY A 596 29.79 -6.54 -26.49
CA GLY A 596 29.28 -5.26 -26.99
C GLY A 596 29.49 -4.11 -26.00
N LEU A 597 30.71 -3.96 -25.48
CA LEU A 597 31.06 -2.93 -24.50
C LEU A 597 31.28 -1.58 -25.19
N ASN A 598 30.56 -0.56 -24.76
CA ASN A 598 30.78 0.85 -25.00
C ASN A 598 31.20 1.53 -23.69
N VAL A 599 32.27 2.31 -23.73
CA VAL A 599 32.73 3.15 -22.62
C VAL A 599 32.77 4.60 -23.11
N PHE A 600 32.01 5.46 -22.44
CA PHE A 600 31.99 6.89 -22.70
C PHE A 600 32.73 7.60 -21.57
N GLU A 601 33.89 8.18 -21.86
CA GLU A 601 34.56 9.12 -20.95
C GLU A 601 33.91 10.48 -21.18
N VAL A 602 33.10 10.92 -20.21
CA VAL A 602 32.30 12.14 -20.32
C VAL A 602 32.83 13.22 -19.39
N ASP A 603 32.73 14.46 -19.83
CA ASP A 603 32.87 15.61 -18.95
C ASP A 603 31.48 16.24 -18.81
N LEU A 604 30.77 15.88 -17.75
CA LEU A 604 29.43 16.38 -17.46
C LEU A 604 29.42 17.89 -17.20
N GLY A 605 30.54 18.49 -16.76
CA GLY A 605 30.64 19.94 -16.54
C GLY A 605 30.87 20.74 -17.81
N ALA A 606 31.58 20.15 -18.78
CA ALA A 606 31.77 20.74 -20.11
C ALA A 606 30.77 20.22 -21.17
N HIS A 607 29.84 19.35 -20.79
CA HIS A 607 28.76 18.78 -21.62
C HIS A 607 29.27 18.11 -22.90
N ARG A 608 30.43 17.45 -22.82
CA ARG A 608 31.10 16.82 -23.96
C ARG A 608 31.59 15.42 -23.64
N ILE A 609 31.53 14.54 -24.63
CA ILE A 609 32.22 13.25 -24.60
C ILE A 609 33.68 13.53 -24.97
N LEU A 610 34.60 13.13 -24.11
CA LEU A 610 36.04 13.23 -24.36
C LEU A 610 36.50 12.09 -25.26
N ARG A 611 36.07 10.87 -24.92
CA ARG A 611 36.48 9.65 -25.60
C ARG A 611 35.36 8.62 -25.56
N ARG A 612 35.22 7.87 -26.65
CA ARG A 612 34.35 6.70 -26.75
C ARG A 612 35.20 5.49 -27.12
N ILE A 613 35.02 4.40 -26.39
CA ILE A 613 35.71 3.13 -26.62
C ILE A 613 34.65 2.08 -26.84
N HIS A 614 34.70 1.37 -27.96
CA HIS A 614 33.82 0.24 -28.23
C HIS A 614 34.66 -1.03 -28.37
N ALA A 615 34.15 -2.17 -27.87
CA ALA A 615 34.74 -3.48 -28.09
C ALA A 615 33.66 -4.55 -28.19
N ALA A 616 33.81 -5.45 -29.17
CA ALA A 616 32.92 -6.59 -29.31
C ALA A 616 33.02 -7.53 -28.11
N ARG A 617 34.24 -7.72 -27.57
CA ARG A 617 34.48 -8.48 -26.35
C ARG A 617 35.47 -7.75 -25.43
N ALA A 618 35.21 -7.74 -24.14
CA ALA A 618 36.16 -7.22 -23.16
C ALA A 618 36.27 -8.15 -21.95
N ARG A 619 37.47 -8.54 -21.57
CA ARG A 619 37.73 -9.41 -20.41
C ARG A 619 38.42 -8.62 -19.31
N ILE A 620 37.88 -8.70 -18.09
CA ILE A 620 38.52 -8.14 -16.90
C ILE A 620 39.63 -9.10 -16.44
N ARG A 621 40.86 -8.58 -16.22
CA ARG A 621 41.97 -9.33 -15.61
C ARG A 621 42.14 -8.88 -14.16
N ASP A 622 42.81 -9.67 -13.32
CA ASP A 622 43.11 -9.29 -11.93
C ASP A 622 43.87 -7.94 -11.87
N GLY A 623 43.21 -6.92 -11.30
CA GLY A 623 43.71 -5.54 -11.21
C GLY A 623 42.93 -4.57 -12.11
N PRO A 624 43.47 -3.37 -12.40
CA PRO A 624 42.78 -2.38 -13.21
C PRO A 624 42.96 -2.59 -14.73
N LYS A 625 43.59 -3.69 -15.17
CA LYS A 625 43.87 -3.95 -16.59
C LYS A 625 42.78 -4.81 -17.24
N TRP A 626 42.18 -4.29 -18.29
CA TRP A 626 41.13 -4.95 -19.06
C TRP A 626 41.62 -5.20 -20.48
N THR A 627 41.36 -6.39 -21.00
CA THR A 627 41.74 -6.75 -22.38
C THR A 627 40.51 -6.59 -23.27
N LEU A 628 40.57 -5.64 -24.21
CA LEU A 628 39.51 -5.37 -25.17
C LEU A 628 39.89 -6.01 -26.51
N GLU A 629 38.96 -6.74 -27.11
CA GLU A 629 39.12 -7.47 -28.38
C GLU A 629 38.09 -6.95 -29.40
N ASP A 630 38.58 -6.77 -30.62
CA ASP A 630 37.79 -6.37 -31.80
C ASP A 630 36.92 -5.13 -31.54
N GLY A 631 37.59 -3.99 -31.46
CA GLY A 631 37.01 -2.73 -31.02
C GLY A 631 37.59 -1.53 -31.73
N TRP A 632 37.22 -0.34 -31.26
CA TRP A 632 37.74 0.92 -31.75
C TRP A 632 37.69 1.98 -30.65
N VAL A 633 38.54 2.98 -30.80
CA VAL A 633 38.57 4.18 -29.96
C VAL A 633 38.28 5.38 -30.82
N ARG A 634 37.38 6.23 -30.35
CA ARG A 634 37.19 7.59 -30.85
C ARG A 634 37.54 8.60 -29.76
N ASP A 635 38.58 9.39 -29.98
CA ASP A 635 38.92 10.57 -29.19
C ASP A 635 38.31 11.81 -29.86
N PHE A 636 37.44 12.51 -29.13
CA PHE A 636 36.76 13.71 -29.60
C PHE A 636 37.55 14.99 -29.30
N ARG A 637 38.63 14.92 -28.50
CA ARG A 637 39.52 16.07 -28.24
C ARG A 637 40.34 16.46 -29.46
N ASN A 638 40.60 15.49 -30.35
CA ASN A 638 41.35 15.73 -31.59
C ASN A 638 40.63 15.09 -32.80
N PRO A 639 39.67 15.81 -33.42
CA PRO A 639 38.78 15.26 -34.44
C PRO A 639 39.51 14.66 -35.65
N ALA A 640 40.68 15.20 -36.00
CA ALA A 640 41.44 14.84 -37.21
C ALA A 640 42.21 13.51 -37.11
N ILE A 641 42.61 13.06 -35.91
CA ILE A 641 43.48 11.88 -35.71
C ILE A 641 42.83 10.85 -34.76
N GLY A 642 41.72 11.22 -34.11
CA GLY A 642 41.19 10.50 -32.97
C GLY A 642 40.49 9.17 -33.23
N PHE A 643 40.57 8.53 -34.40
CA PHE A 643 39.99 7.18 -34.59
C PHE A 643 41.08 6.12 -34.73
N SER A 644 41.03 5.08 -33.89
CA SER A 644 41.93 3.93 -33.98
C SER A 644 41.17 2.62 -33.78
N ARG A 645 41.46 1.62 -34.63
CA ARG A 645 40.92 0.27 -34.47
C ARG A 645 41.77 -0.52 -33.47
N ILE A 646 41.11 -1.29 -32.63
CA ILE A 646 41.70 -2.19 -31.65
C ILE A 646 41.46 -3.62 -32.13
N VAL A 647 42.51 -4.38 -32.42
CA VAL A 647 42.38 -5.83 -32.61
C VAL A 647 42.38 -6.52 -31.24
N LYS A 648 43.39 -6.20 -30.42
CA LYS A 648 43.48 -6.61 -29.02
C LYS A 648 44.39 -5.64 -28.28
N ASN A 649 43.90 -4.99 -27.24
CA ASN A 649 44.73 -4.07 -26.45
C ASN A 649 44.28 -4.03 -24.98
N ASP A 650 45.22 -3.73 -24.09
CA ASP A 650 44.97 -3.63 -22.66
C ASP A 650 44.69 -2.15 -22.28
N PHE A 651 43.57 -1.92 -21.60
CA PHE A 651 43.15 -0.62 -21.09
C PHE A 651 43.12 -0.62 -19.56
N ASN A 652 43.30 0.56 -18.96
CA ASN A 652 43.30 0.71 -17.51
C ASN A 652 41.97 1.29 -17.02
N PHE A 653 41.14 0.43 -16.44
CA PHE A 653 39.86 0.78 -15.79
C PHE A 653 39.96 0.39 -14.30
N PRO A 654 39.86 1.35 -13.35
CA PRO A 654 39.96 1.06 -11.92
C PRO A 654 38.85 0.12 -11.40
N GLU A 655 37.73 0.03 -12.13
CA GLU A 655 36.57 -0.78 -11.78
C GLU A 655 36.89 -2.28 -11.84
N LYS A 656 36.55 -3.02 -10.77
CA LYS A 656 36.72 -4.47 -10.69
C LYS A 656 35.48 -5.20 -11.22
N ALA A 657 35.60 -6.49 -11.54
CA ALA A 657 34.45 -7.33 -11.90
C ALA A 657 33.33 -7.29 -10.84
N SER A 658 33.71 -7.23 -9.57
CA SER A 658 32.75 -7.09 -8.46
C SER A 658 31.92 -5.82 -8.50
N TYR A 659 32.36 -4.76 -9.20
CA TYR A 659 31.59 -3.53 -9.44
C TYR A 659 30.37 -3.79 -10.31
N PHE A 660 30.52 -4.61 -11.35
CA PHE A 660 29.47 -4.96 -12.31
C PHE A 660 28.66 -6.19 -11.88
N GLN A 661 29.21 -7.01 -10.98
CA GLN A 661 28.52 -8.13 -10.34
C GLN A 661 27.70 -7.70 -9.12
N LYS A 662 28.11 -6.62 -8.43
CA LYS A 662 27.27 -5.95 -7.45
C LYS A 662 26.18 -5.20 -8.20
N GLU A 663 25.03 -5.82 -8.37
CA GLU A 663 23.76 -5.20 -8.77
C GLU A 663 23.26 -4.11 -7.79
N ILE A 664 24.16 -3.55 -6.98
CA ILE A 664 23.92 -2.55 -5.95
C ILE A 664 24.25 -1.23 -6.67
N PHE A 665 23.32 -0.54 -7.34
CA PHE A 665 22.34 0.35 -6.72
C PHE A 665 21.17 0.65 -7.67
N GLU A 666 20.44 -0.37 -8.15
CA GLU A 666 19.09 -0.11 -8.69
C GLU A 666 17.95 -0.89 -8.02
N PRO A 667 17.85 -0.93 -6.68
CA PRO A 667 16.54 -0.84 -6.08
C PRO A 667 16.07 0.62 -6.16
N ARG A 668 15.22 0.92 -7.14
CA ARG A 668 14.52 2.21 -7.34
C ARG A 668 13.68 2.67 -6.12
N GLU A 669 13.70 1.92 -5.02
CA GLU A 669 12.91 2.12 -3.81
C GLU A 669 13.72 1.75 -2.54
N SER A 670 13.72 2.62 -1.52
CA SER A 670 14.33 2.39 -0.18
C SER A 670 13.84 1.11 0.51
N SER A 671 12.66 0.62 0.11
CA SER A 671 11.99 -0.57 0.60
C SER A 671 12.74 -1.88 0.28
N LYS A 672 13.70 -1.84 -0.65
CA LYS A 672 14.47 -2.98 -1.17
C LYS A 672 15.92 -3.03 -0.70
N LEU A 673 16.34 -2.10 0.15
CA LEU A 673 17.68 -2.06 0.73
C LEU A 673 17.64 -2.40 2.22
N THR A 674 18.69 -3.05 2.72
CA THR A 674 18.94 -3.13 4.16
C THR A 674 19.34 -1.76 4.71
N TYR A 675 19.30 -1.59 6.04
CA TYR A 675 19.69 -0.35 6.71
C TYR A 675 21.14 0.04 6.41
N LEU A 676 22.07 -0.93 6.44
CA LEU A 676 23.49 -0.70 6.16
C LEU A 676 23.70 -0.30 4.70
N GLU A 677 23.10 -1.03 3.76
CA GLU A 677 23.21 -0.71 2.33
C GLU A 677 22.61 0.68 2.02
N LEU A 678 21.46 1.02 2.61
CA LEU A 678 20.86 2.34 2.44
C LEU A 678 21.74 3.44 3.03
N LYS A 679 22.35 3.22 4.20
CA LYS A 679 23.27 4.18 4.82
C LYS A 679 24.52 4.39 3.97
N ASP A 680 25.11 3.32 3.46
CA ASP A 680 26.28 3.39 2.59
C ASP A 680 25.95 4.09 1.27
N TYR A 681 24.76 3.84 0.71
CA TYR A 681 24.26 4.55 -0.45
C TYR A 681 24.09 6.06 -0.19
N ILE A 682 23.47 6.44 0.93
CA ILE A 682 23.33 7.85 1.32
C ILE A 682 24.69 8.51 1.48
N ASN A 683 25.64 7.85 2.14
CA ASN A 683 27.00 8.37 2.32
C ASN A 683 27.73 8.55 0.98
N TYR A 684 27.56 7.59 0.07
CA TYR A 684 28.09 7.69 -1.29
C TYR A 684 27.51 8.90 -2.01
N LEU A 685 26.18 9.08 -1.98
CA LEU A 685 25.53 10.24 -2.58
C LEU A 685 26.05 11.54 -1.96
N GLN A 686 26.06 11.67 -0.64
CA GLN A 686 26.54 12.88 0.03
C GLN A 686 28.00 13.24 -0.29
N LYS A 687 28.89 12.24 -0.37
CA LYS A 687 30.30 12.44 -0.76
C LYS A 687 30.44 12.96 -2.19
N SER A 688 29.51 12.60 -3.06
CA SER A 688 29.44 13.07 -4.44
C SER A 688 28.78 14.45 -4.57
N GLY A 689 28.50 15.16 -3.44
CA GLY A 689 28.00 16.54 -3.43
C GLY A 689 26.49 16.67 -3.57
N TYR A 690 25.76 15.60 -3.30
CA TYR A 690 24.37 15.42 -3.70
C TYR A 690 23.39 15.45 -2.52
N ASN A 691 22.19 16.00 -2.74
CA ASN A 691 21.11 15.99 -1.74
C ASN A 691 20.47 14.60 -1.64
N ALA A 692 20.46 14.02 -0.43
CA ALA A 692 19.90 12.72 -0.09
C ALA A 692 18.85 12.80 1.04
N THR A 693 18.22 13.95 1.26
CA THR A 693 17.28 14.19 2.38
C THR A 693 16.10 13.20 2.37
N GLU A 694 15.50 12.92 1.22
CA GLU A 694 14.39 11.95 1.09
C GLU A 694 14.82 10.54 1.56
N LEU A 695 15.99 10.08 1.12
CA LEU A 695 16.55 8.78 1.51
C LEU A 695 16.94 8.74 2.99
N GLN A 696 17.38 9.87 3.56
CA GLN A 696 17.66 9.97 5.00
C GLN A 696 16.39 9.80 5.84
N VAL A 697 15.26 10.39 5.42
CA VAL A 697 13.96 10.20 6.11
C VAL A 697 13.60 8.71 6.13
N GLU A 698 13.73 8.05 4.98
CA GLU A 698 13.49 6.62 4.83
C GLU A 698 14.45 5.75 5.67
N LEU A 699 15.71 6.16 5.81
CA LEU A 699 16.67 5.50 6.70
C LEU A 699 16.21 5.57 8.17
N TYR A 700 15.81 6.76 8.64
CA TYR A 700 15.32 6.92 10.02
C TYR A 700 13.95 6.25 10.24
N LYS A 701 13.12 6.16 9.20
CA LYS A 701 11.86 5.41 9.20
C LYS A 701 12.08 3.92 9.46
N LYS A 702 13.17 3.33 8.96
CA LYS A 702 13.50 1.91 9.23
C LYS A 702 13.66 1.57 10.72
N ILE A 703 14.13 2.52 11.52
CA ILE A 703 14.31 2.34 12.97
C ILE A 703 13.06 2.82 13.74
N SER A 704 12.49 3.95 13.35
CA SER A 704 11.38 4.56 14.08
C SER A 704 10.07 3.81 13.89
N PHE A 705 9.79 3.24 12.71
CA PHE A 705 8.52 2.56 12.46
C PHE A 705 8.26 1.35 13.38
N PRO A 706 9.22 0.44 13.65
CA PRO A 706 9.02 -0.66 14.61
C PRO A 706 8.66 -0.21 16.03
N VAL A 707 9.17 0.95 16.47
CA VAL A 707 8.88 1.54 17.79
C VAL A 707 7.39 1.85 17.96
N SER A 708 6.64 1.99 16.86
CA SER A 708 5.18 2.10 16.87
C SER A 708 4.51 0.98 17.65
N CYS A 709 5.06 -0.25 17.68
CA CYS A 709 4.52 -1.37 18.46
C CYS A 709 4.42 -1.04 19.95
N VAL A 710 5.47 -0.41 20.50
CA VAL A 710 5.51 0.01 21.90
C VAL A 710 4.58 1.20 22.12
N VAL A 711 4.61 2.19 21.23
CA VAL A 711 3.74 3.38 21.32
C VAL A 711 2.26 2.99 21.30
N MET A 712 1.87 2.05 20.43
CA MET A 712 0.51 1.53 20.32
C MET A 712 0.07 0.81 21.59
N SER A 713 0.95 0.02 22.19
CA SER A 713 0.66 -0.60 23.49
C SER A 713 0.49 0.46 24.60
N LEU A 714 1.33 1.51 24.58
CA LEU A 714 1.32 2.59 25.58
C LEU A 714 0.09 3.50 25.47
N LEU A 715 -0.45 3.69 24.28
CA LEU A 715 -1.73 4.36 24.09
C LEU A 715 -2.91 3.47 24.48
N GLY A 716 -2.86 2.18 24.10
CA GLY A 716 -3.97 1.25 24.30
C GLY A 716 -4.28 1.03 25.77
N VAL A 717 -3.25 0.87 26.62
CA VAL A 717 -3.41 0.55 28.05
C VAL A 717 -4.22 1.62 28.80
N PRO A 718 -3.81 2.90 28.87
CA PRO A 718 -4.56 3.92 29.61
C PRO A 718 -5.93 4.21 28.99
N PHE A 719 -6.02 4.17 27.67
CA PHE A 719 -7.29 4.38 26.98
C PHE A 719 -8.30 3.27 27.28
N SER A 720 -7.82 2.02 27.48
CA SER A 720 -8.68 0.90 27.91
C SER A 720 -9.31 1.12 29.29
N PHE A 721 -8.60 1.77 30.22
CA PHE A 721 -9.09 2.05 31.57
C PHE A 721 -9.99 3.29 31.62
N SER A 722 -9.68 4.32 30.83
CA SER A 722 -10.51 5.53 30.69
C SER A 722 -11.92 5.22 30.13
N MET A 723 -12.00 4.14 29.34
CA MET A 723 -13.20 3.62 28.71
C MET A 723 -14.33 3.23 29.68
N GLY A 724 -13.98 2.89 30.93
CA GLY A 724 -14.90 2.36 31.94
C GLY A 724 -15.65 1.10 31.49
N ARG A 725 -16.86 0.88 32.01
CA ARG A 725 -17.69 -0.31 31.72
C ARG A 725 -18.35 -0.32 30.33
N LYS A 726 -17.94 0.56 29.40
CA LYS A 726 -18.53 0.66 28.05
C LYS A 726 -18.20 -0.55 27.14
N GLY A 727 -17.38 -1.49 27.62
CA GLY A 727 -17.16 -2.82 27.04
C GLY A 727 -16.25 -2.85 25.80
N ALA A 728 -15.90 -4.06 25.35
CA ALA A 728 -14.92 -4.32 24.29
C ALA A 728 -15.19 -3.62 22.94
N PHE A 729 -16.45 -3.32 22.60
CA PHE A 729 -16.80 -2.64 21.35
C PHE A 729 -16.24 -1.21 21.26
N PHE A 730 -16.32 -0.46 22.36
CA PHE A 730 -15.78 0.89 22.36
C PHE A 730 -14.25 0.80 22.19
N GLY A 731 -13.60 -0.20 22.80
CA GLY A 731 -12.18 -0.50 22.60
C GLY A 731 -11.81 -0.79 21.14
N ILE A 732 -12.60 -1.62 20.43
CA ILE A 732 -12.38 -1.88 19.00
C ILE A 732 -12.46 -0.58 18.21
N THR A 733 -13.50 0.23 18.44
CA THR A 733 -13.69 1.44 17.63
C THR A 733 -12.63 2.49 17.92
N ALA A 734 -12.28 2.68 19.18
CA ALA A 734 -11.19 3.56 19.58
C ALA A 734 -9.85 3.10 19.01
N SER A 735 -9.59 1.78 18.95
CA SER A 735 -8.37 1.25 18.35
C SER A 735 -8.23 1.72 16.91
N ILE A 736 -9.32 1.64 16.12
CA ILE A 736 -9.28 1.99 14.71
C ILE A 736 -9.05 3.49 14.56
N VAL A 737 -9.76 4.34 15.33
CA VAL A 737 -9.61 5.81 15.29
C VAL A 737 -8.21 6.25 15.71
N ILE A 738 -7.65 5.70 16.79
CA ILE A 738 -6.31 6.04 17.28
C ILE A 738 -5.26 5.61 16.25
N ALA A 739 -5.40 4.40 15.71
CA ALA A 739 -4.46 3.85 14.76
C ALA A 739 -4.49 4.61 13.43
N MET A 740 -5.68 5.04 13.01
CA MET A 740 -5.91 5.99 11.90
C MET A 740 -5.20 7.33 12.12
N ALA A 741 -5.41 7.94 13.29
CA ALA A 741 -4.79 9.22 13.61
C ALA A 741 -3.26 9.11 13.61
N TYR A 742 -2.72 8.04 14.19
CA TYR A 742 -1.29 7.76 14.16
C TYR A 742 -0.78 7.62 12.73
N TRP A 743 -1.43 6.79 11.90
CA TRP A 743 -0.98 6.57 10.53
C TRP A 743 -1.06 7.85 9.68
N GLY A 744 -2.10 8.66 9.87
CA GLY A 744 -2.22 9.95 9.17
C GLY A 744 -1.14 10.95 9.56
N VAL A 745 -0.85 11.06 10.85
CA VAL A 745 0.26 11.91 11.33
C VAL A 745 1.60 11.36 10.85
N PHE A 746 1.83 10.05 10.90
CA PHE A 746 3.08 9.45 10.45
C PHE A 746 3.37 9.77 8.98
N ASN A 747 2.41 9.55 8.10
CA ASN A 747 2.55 9.88 6.67
C ASN A 747 2.75 11.39 6.44
N ALA A 748 2.03 12.26 7.16
CA ALA A 748 2.18 13.70 7.01
C ALA A 748 3.61 14.16 7.35
N PHE A 749 4.17 13.68 8.47
CA PHE A 749 5.54 14.04 8.87
C PHE A 749 6.60 13.44 7.94
N GLU A 750 6.42 12.20 7.48
CA GLU A 750 7.29 11.57 6.48
C GLU A 750 7.39 12.41 5.22
N GLN A 751 6.24 12.85 4.68
CA GLN A 751 6.18 13.68 3.49
C GLN A 751 6.84 15.04 3.73
N LEU A 752 6.52 15.73 4.83
CA LEU A 752 7.19 17.00 5.18
C LEU A 752 8.72 16.87 5.28
N GLY A 753 9.23 15.73 5.75
CA GLY A 753 10.66 15.42 5.73
C GLY A 753 11.21 15.18 4.33
N ALA A 754 10.50 14.41 3.50
CA ALA A 754 10.91 14.08 2.14
C ALA A 754 11.12 15.34 1.27
N TYR A 755 10.29 16.37 1.48
CA TYR A 755 10.41 17.68 0.80
C TYR A 755 11.40 18.66 1.46
N GLY A 756 12.12 18.24 2.51
CA GLY A 756 13.09 19.08 3.19
C GLY A 756 12.51 20.21 4.06
N ILE A 757 11.21 20.20 4.34
CA ILE A 757 10.56 21.16 5.26
C ILE A 757 10.94 20.85 6.70
N LEU A 758 11.02 19.56 7.05
CA LEU A 758 11.46 19.07 8.35
C LEU A 758 12.81 18.36 8.23
N VAL A 759 13.61 18.46 9.30
CA VAL A 759 14.86 17.68 9.41
C VAL A 759 14.52 16.18 9.39
N PRO A 760 15.26 15.33 8.65
CA PRO A 760 14.94 13.91 8.48
C PRO A 760 14.73 13.12 9.77
N THR A 761 15.51 13.43 10.81
CA THR A 761 15.37 12.82 12.13
C THR A 761 14.01 13.15 12.77
N LEU A 762 13.61 14.41 12.72
CA LEU A 762 12.35 14.88 13.29
C LEU A 762 11.16 14.33 12.49
N ALA A 763 11.25 14.31 11.16
CA ALA A 763 10.21 13.74 10.29
C ALA A 763 9.89 12.28 10.64
N ALA A 764 10.91 11.45 10.86
CA ALA A 764 10.71 10.04 11.20
C ALA A 764 10.30 9.80 12.66
N TRP A 765 10.84 10.56 13.63
CA TRP A 765 10.62 10.30 15.05
C TRP A 765 9.47 11.07 15.68
N ALA A 766 9.10 12.25 15.17
CA ALA A 766 8.08 13.10 15.78
C ALA A 766 6.72 12.41 15.99
N PRO A 767 6.19 11.59 15.05
CA PRO A 767 4.95 10.85 15.29
C PRO A 767 5.05 9.94 16.51
N ASN A 768 6.13 9.17 16.64
CA ASN A 768 6.33 8.28 17.78
C ASN A 768 6.50 9.02 19.09
N ILE A 769 7.21 10.16 19.07
CA ILE A 769 7.41 11.00 20.27
C ILE A 769 6.08 11.61 20.70
N LEU A 770 5.30 12.17 19.78
CA LEU A 770 4.02 12.82 20.07
C LEU A 770 3.01 11.83 20.65
N PHE A 771 2.83 10.70 19.98
CA PHE A 771 1.90 9.66 20.43
C PHE A 771 2.41 8.90 21.65
N GLY A 772 3.73 8.70 21.77
CA GLY A 772 4.36 8.12 22.96
C GLY A 772 4.22 9.01 24.19
N ALA A 773 4.42 10.32 24.05
CA ALA A 773 4.21 11.31 25.12
C ALA A 773 2.74 11.41 25.51
N ALA A 774 1.82 11.39 24.54
CA ALA A 774 0.38 11.33 24.81
C ALA A 774 0.00 10.03 25.56
N GLY A 775 0.53 8.88 25.14
CA GLY A 775 0.33 7.61 25.83
C GLY A 775 0.88 7.63 27.26
N LEU A 776 2.09 8.17 27.45
CA LEU A 776 2.73 8.25 28.77
C LEU A 776 1.98 9.18 29.72
N THR A 777 1.56 10.36 29.25
CA THR A 777 0.77 11.30 30.08
C THR A 777 -0.58 10.71 30.45
N LEU A 778 -1.29 10.08 29.50
CA LEU A 778 -2.51 9.35 29.79
C LEU A 778 -2.26 8.24 30.81
N PHE A 779 -1.18 7.48 30.67
CA PHE A 779 -0.83 6.40 31.59
C PHE A 779 -0.53 6.87 33.02
N LEU A 780 0.18 7.99 33.16
CA LEU A 780 0.48 8.60 34.46
C LEU A 780 -0.76 9.24 35.11
N THR A 781 -1.73 9.70 34.32
CA THR A 781 -2.96 10.33 34.84
C THR A 781 -4.05 9.32 35.24
N VAL A 782 -3.95 8.05 34.85
CA VAL A 782 -4.92 7.03 35.26
C VAL A 782 -4.83 6.81 36.77
N ARG A 783 -5.91 7.13 37.49
CA ARG A 783 -6.00 6.89 38.93
C ARG A 783 -5.84 5.40 39.23
N THR A 784 -4.78 5.06 39.95
CA THR A 784 -4.50 3.71 40.46
C THR A 784 -5.50 3.33 41.53
#